data_AF-A0A972J5G0-F1
#
_entry.id   AF-A0A972J5G0-F1
#
_cell.length_a   1.000
_cell.length_b   1.000
_cell.length_c   1.000
_cell.angle_alpha   90.00
_cell.angle_beta   90.00
_cell.angle_gamma   90.00
#
_symmetry.space_group_name_H-M   'P 1'
#
loop_
_entity.id
_entity.type
_entity.pdbx_description
1 polymer ?
#
loop_
_entity_poly.entity_id
_entity_poly.type
_entity_poly.pdbx_seq_one_letter_code
_entity_poly.pdbx_strand_id
1 'polypeptide(L)'
;MWRLLGLDRAGDRPTAPAGAPLIRFFRLAAHQLNRLPGREGWIVSPATLLLFAQMSRIFRFLLNRYLDEQHPALENAILTSRNLSYSSGPLAATIRRFTEFYPPSEILEGRAATAREFLEKDDKKHSKRRLATREMLLLRIHGENPALAPCRVLFDDGKLAAASPYGRVTAAIDAELEKAPACDPFDLPILELLRAPVRACPDSLSGQIEFIRKNWTSLLPAELMEEILTVLDIAKEEQRERWDGPGPPAVMEFGETSEGGEGEALYGGEYPEPEKFSADTEWMPNVVLIAKMVYVWLDQLSRKYGRTLSRLDEIPDAELDTLAAWGFTGLWLIGLWERSPASRKIKQYCGNPEAISSAYSLYDYRIAADLGGEDALENLRLRASSRGIRLASDMVPNHTGIDSRWTREHPDWFIQLDYPPFPAYTFTGPDLSSSPDISLQIEDGYWSKTDAAVVFRHVDNRSGRVRYIYHGNDGTSTPWNDTAQLNYLLPEVREAVIRTILHVARQFPIIRFDAAMTLAKKHFQRLWFPQKGLGGGIPSRAEHALPRKRFDELFPVEFWREVVDRVAAEAPDTLLLAEAFWLMEGYFVRTLGMHRVYNSAFMNMLKMEENAKYRQTVKNVLEFNPEILQRFVNFMNNPDERTAIDQFGKEGKYIGAAVLLVTMPGLPMFGHGQIEGFTEKYGMEYRRAYWTEEPDRNLVEAHERKIFPLMKKRRLFSGAENFVLYDFFAGERVDENVFAYSNSHGGERALILFHNRFASTRGWVRTSCSRAVKDGCGGTRQVRTTLGEALSVRADGRFYYRFRDAATGLEYLRHGRELLERGLYVELEAYDYHAFLDFREIRDDDFGTWGKLCAELRGRPVDSLDEELRQIRHAGVIAAFRDIASELPVLLPILFNPHSAAAALEHAGASLLQRLTAFFSALKRDTGCPEDARCLAELAAHDFHSVRECMTLKSRRSAAGAAIRLLKSGILPEAGYPSFLLGLFLILRRMGSRPESPEHRGDSAQLFQELGLGRVAADSFRFAAEKNPLFTSPWGAEFDACLLQTLLEQQEFLAEGEPPEREARTRALFHNRAVRDFLLIHESEGTEWFNRERFEALVWLLFQAAAVDILPRMVSGEHIAGIIGLHGIALERITRAEQSGYRTDTFRHLSASE
;
A
#
# COMPACT_ATOMS: atom_id res chain seq x y z
N MET A 1 25.71 -21.29 -51.10
CA MET A 1 25.11 -20.87 -49.82
C MET A 1 24.13 -19.73 -50.01
N TRP A 2 24.54 -18.60 -50.59
CA TRP A 2 23.65 -17.47 -50.91
C TRP A 2 22.34 -17.86 -51.63
N ARG A 3 22.39 -18.73 -52.66
CA ARG A 3 21.17 -19.28 -53.30
C ARG A 3 20.33 -20.17 -52.38
N LEU A 4 20.96 -20.95 -51.52
CA LEU A 4 20.28 -21.85 -50.57
C LEU A 4 19.56 -21.07 -49.48
N LEU A 5 20.10 -19.92 -49.09
CA LEU A 5 19.48 -18.99 -48.15
C LEU A 5 18.40 -18.10 -48.82
N GLY A 6 18.18 -18.25 -50.14
CA GLY A 6 17.27 -17.39 -50.92
C GLY A 6 17.73 -15.93 -51.02
N LEU A 7 19.03 -15.68 -50.83
CA LEU A 7 19.64 -14.35 -50.80
C LEU A 7 20.32 -13.97 -52.14
N ASP A 8 20.25 -14.82 -53.16
CA ASP A 8 20.87 -14.64 -54.48
C ASP A 8 20.08 -13.75 -55.43
N ARG A 9 18.79 -13.54 -55.16
CA ARG A 9 17.97 -12.49 -55.79
C ARG A 9 18.02 -11.16 -55.03
N ALA A 10 18.79 -11.07 -53.94
CA ALA A 10 19.02 -9.83 -53.21
C ALA A 10 20.08 -8.93 -53.88
N GLY A 11 20.29 -9.10 -55.20
CA GLY A 11 21.12 -8.24 -56.04
C GLY A 11 20.58 -6.80 -56.17
N ASP A 12 19.38 -6.52 -55.68
CA ASP A 12 18.98 -5.16 -55.32
C ASP A 12 19.51 -4.83 -53.92
N ARG A 13 20.79 -4.48 -53.80
CA ARG A 13 21.14 -3.46 -52.78
C ARG A 13 20.55 -2.15 -53.34
N PRO A 14 19.35 -1.65 -52.97
CA PRO A 14 18.61 -1.85 -51.71
C PRO A 14 17.08 -2.15 -51.89
N THR A 15 16.45 -2.88 -50.97
CA THR A 15 15.15 -2.46 -50.38
C THR A 15 14.96 -3.15 -49.02
N ALA A 16 15.88 -2.89 -48.10
CA ALA A 16 15.32 -2.45 -46.82
C ALA A 16 14.48 -1.22 -47.21
N PRO A 17 13.14 -1.21 -47.03
CA PRO A 17 12.31 -0.07 -47.44
C PRO A 17 13.00 1.21 -46.99
N ALA A 18 13.03 2.24 -47.84
CA ALA A 18 13.90 3.40 -47.69
C ALA A 18 13.99 3.86 -46.22
N GLY A 19 15.19 3.77 -45.61
CA GLY A 19 15.42 4.08 -44.20
C GLY A 19 15.50 2.88 -43.23
N ALA A 20 15.27 1.65 -43.66
CA ALA A 20 15.37 0.47 -42.79
C ALA A 20 16.83 0.08 -42.43
N PRO A 21 17.09 -0.35 -41.18
CA PRO A 21 18.43 -0.57 -40.65
C PRO A 21 19.03 -1.89 -41.15
N LEU A 22 20.37 -1.93 -41.21
CA LEU A 22 21.13 -3.07 -41.72
C LEU A 22 20.88 -4.37 -40.94
N ILE A 23 20.60 -4.29 -39.64
CA ILE A 23 20.30 -5.46 -38.78
C ILE A 23 19.10 -6.28 -39.31
N ARG A 24 18.15 -5.65 -40.01
CA ARG A 24 17.01 -6.37 -40.60
C ARG A 24 17.45 -7.44 -41.59
N PHE A 25 18.47 -7.16 -42.41
CA PHE A 25 19.04 -8.13 -43.33
C PHE A 25 19.65 -9.31 -42.58
N PHE A 26 20.39 -9.05 -41.49
CA PHE A 26 21.00 -10.10 -40.68
C PHE A 26 19.97 -10.91 -39.89
N ARG A 27 18.85 -10.31 -39.46
CA ARG A 27 17.70 -11.03 -38.88
C ARG A 27 17.12 -12.04 -39.87
N LEU A 28 16.91 -11.64 -41.12
CA LEU A 28 16.46 -12.56 -42.18
C LEU A 28 17.49 -13.66 -42.47
N ALA A 29 18.77 -13.28 -42.59
CA ALA A 29 19.84 -14.24 -42.88
C ALA A 29 20.00 -15.30 -41.77
N ALA A 30 19.98 -14.88 -40.50
CA ALA A 30 20.03 -15.80 -39.35
C ALA A 30 18.82 -16.73 -39.34
N HIS A 31 17.62 -16.20 -39.58
CA HIS A 31 16.39 -16.99 -39.63
C HIS A 31 16.44 -18.10 -40.71
N GLN A 32 16.90 -17.76 -41.92
CA GLN A 32 17.07 -18.74 -43.00
C GLN A 32 18.20 -19.74 -42.70
N LEU A 33 19.30 -19.26 -42.12
CA LEU A 33 20.47 -20.07 -41.78
C LEU A 33 20.15 -21.15 -40.74
N ASN A 34 19.38 -20.79 -39.70
CA ASN A 34 19.00 -21.69 -38.62
C ASN A 34 17.98 -22.76 -39.05
N ARG A 35 17.35 -22.60 -40.21
CA ARG A 35 16.39 -23.57 -40.79
C ARG A 35 17.02 -24.50 -41.84
N LEU A 36 18.32 -24.37 -42.13
CA LEU A 36 18.98 -25.27 -43.06
C LEU A 36 19.06 -26.71 -42.50
N PRO A 37 18.74 -27.73 -43.31
CA PRO A 37 18.83 -29.13 -42.89
C PRO A 37 20.26 -29.51 -42.47
N GLY A 38 20.40 -30.30 -41.39
CA GLY A 38 21.69 -30.81 -40.92
C GLY A 38 22.51 -29.86 -40.03
N ARG A 39 21.90 -28.80 -39.51
CA ARG A 39 22.51 -27.84 -38.55
C ARG A 39 21.97 -27.93 -37.12
N GLU A 40 21.36 -29.06 -36.76
CA GLU A 40 20.85 -29.32 -35.42
C GLU A 40 21.96 -29.08 -34.37
N GLY A 41 21.74 -28.13 -33.45
CA GLY A 41 22.70 -27.76 -32.39
C GLY A 41 23.53 -26.48 -32.61
N TRP A 42 23.51 -25.86 -33.79
CA TRP A 42 24.28 -24.62 -34.08
C TRP A 42 23.35 -23.44 -34.41
N ILE A 43 22.81 -22.79 -33.37
CA ILE A 43 21.97 -21.59 -33.49
C ILE A 43 22.86 -20.36 -33.68
N VAL A 44 22.59 -19.58 -34.72
CA VAL A 44 23.27 -18.31 -34.99
C VAL A 44 22.31 -17.16 -34.74
N SER A 45 22.70 -16.22 -33.88
CA SER A 45 21.92 -14.99 -33.65
C SER A 45 22.15 -13.94 -34.76
N PRO A 46 21.12 -13.14 -35.10
CA PRO A 46 21.26 -11.93 -35.91
C PRO A 46 22.43 -11.04 -35.49
N ALA A 47 22.62 -10.78 -34.18
CA ALA A 47 23.75 -9.99 -33.68
C ALA A 47 25.11 -10.63 -34.00
N THR A 48 25.23 -11.97 -33.94
CA THR A 48 26.48 -12.67 -34.30
C THR A 48 26.87 -12.40 -35.75
N LEU A 49 25.90 -12.46 -36.68
CA LEU A 49 26.15 -12.16 -38.09
C LEU A 49 26.51 -10.69 -38.33
N LEU A 50 25.86 -9.77 -37.61
CA LEU A 50 26.16 -8.34 -37.67
C LEU A 50 27.56 -8.03 -37.12
N LEU A 51 27.94 -8.60 -35.97
CA LEU A 51 29.27 -8.50 -35.38
C LEU A 51 30.35 -9.05 -36.33
N PHE A 52 30.10 -10.19 -36.96
CA PHE A 52 30.99 -10.76 -37.96
C PHE A 52 31.18 -9.81 -39.15
N ALA A 53 30.08 -9.29 -39.70
CA ALA A 53 30.14 -8.35 -40.81
C ALA A 53 30.91 -7.08 -40.46
N GLN A 54 30.73 -6.55 -39.24
CA GLN A 54 31.45 -5.38 -38.76
C GLN A 54 32.94 -5.66 -38.60
N MET A 55 33.30 -6.82 -38.04
CA MET A 55 34.70 -7.26 -37.94
C MET A 55 35.35 -7.35 -39.32
N SER A 56 34.70 -8.01 -40.29
CA SER A 56 35.23 -8.10 -41.66
C SER A 56 35.40 -6.72 -42.29
N ARG A 57 34.49 -5.77 -42.05
CA ARG A 57 34.61 -4.40 -42.56
C ARG A 57 35.80 -3.67 -41.94
N ILE A 58 36.00 -3.79 -40.64
CA ILE A 58 37.15 -3.22 -39.92
C ILE A 58 38.46 -3.81 -40.46
N PHE A 59 38.53 -5.13 -40.62
CA PHE A 59 39.72 -5.80 -41.12
C PHE A 59 40.05 -5.41 -42.56
N ARG A 60 39.04 -5.30 -43.44
CA ARG A 60 39.21 -4.75 -44.79
C ARG A 60 39.76 -3.33 -44.78
N PHE A 61 39.20 -2.47 -43.93
CA PHE A 61 39.66 -1.09 -43.80
C PHE A 61 41.13 -1.01 -43.39
N LEU A 62 41.52 -1.75 -42.34
CA LEU A 62 42.90 -1.79 -41.86
C LEU A 62 43.86 -2.36 -42.89
N LEU A 63 43.48 -3.46 -43.55
CA LEU A 63 44.32 -4.09 -44.57
C LEU A 63 44.51 -3.18 -45.79
N ASN A 64 43.46 -2.48 -46.24
CA ASN A 64 43.56 -1.53 -47.34
C ASN A 64 44.38 -0.30 -46.95
N ARG A 65 44.14 0.29 -45.77
CA ARG A 65 44.95 1.41 -45.27
C ARG A 65 46.44 1.03 -45.19
N TYR A 66 46.74 -0.15 -44.66
CA TYR A 66 48.12 -0.64 -44.57
C TYR A 66 48.76 -0.85 -45.96
N LEU A 67 48.06 -1.52 -46.88
CA LEU A 67 48.62 -1.86 -48.19
C LEU A 67 48.58 -0.73 -49.22
N ASP A 68 47.64 0.22 -49.13
CA ASP A 68 47.46 1.29 -50.11
C ASP A 68 48.05 2.62 -49.64
N GLU A 69 48.00 2.93 -48.35
CA GLU A 69 48.46 4.21 -47.79
C GLU A 69 49.84 4.10 -47.14
N GLN A 70 50.05 3.13 -46.24
CA GLN A 70 51.33 2.98 -45.51
C GLN A 70 52.42 2.32 -46.37
N HIS A 71 52.07 1.24 -47.09
CA HIS A 71 53.04 0.43 -47.85
C HIS A 71 52.56 0.03 -49.27
N PRO A 72 52.31 0.99 -50.19
CA PRO A 72 51.77 0.75 -51.55
C PRO A 72 52.56 -0.21 -52.44
N ALA A 73 53.86 -0.38 -52.20
CA ALA A 73 54.73 -1.28 -52.98
C ALA A 73 54.76 -2.72 -52.46
N LEU A 74 54.30 -2.96 -51.22
CA LEU A 74 54.50 -4.22 -50.50
C LEU A 74 53.78 -5.39 -51.17
N GLU A 75 52.53 -5.20 -51.61
CA GLU A 75 51.75 -6.24 -52.27
C GLU A 75 52.46 -6.77 -53.54
N ASN A 76 52.96 -5.87 -54.40
CA ASN A 76 53.70 -6.26 -55.59
C ASN A 76 55.04 -6.94 -55.25
N ALA A 77 55.72 -6.49 -54.19
CA ALA A 77 56.99 -7.07 -53.75
C ALA A 77 56.80 -8.52 -53.26
N ILE A 78 55.75 -8.78 -52.47
CA ILE A 78 55.40 -10.14 -51.98
C ILE A 78 55.08 -11.08 -53.14
N LEU A 79 54.29 -10.61 -54.10
CA LEU A 79 53.93 -11.41 -55.27
C LEU A 79 55.17 -11.78 -56.09
N THR A 80 56.08 -10.82 -56.27
CA THR A 80 57.34 -11.04 -57.00
C THR A 80 58.28 -12.00 -56.25
N SER A 81 58.46 -11.83 -54.93
CA SER A 81 59.38 -12.65 -54.12
C SER A 81 58.98 -14.13 -54.06
N ARG A 82 57.69 -14.42 -54.19
CA ARG A 82 57.13 -15.79 -54.19
C ARG A 82 56.78 -16.34 -55.57
N ASN A 83 57.15 -15.63 -56.64
CA ASN A 83 56.83 -15.99 -58.03
C ASN A 83 55.32 -16.23 -58.25
N LEU A 84 54.49 -15.38 -57.64
CA LEU A 84 53.04 -15.38 -57.77
C LEU A 84 52.63 -14.32 -58.80
N SER A 85 51.85 -14.73 -59.81
CA SER A 85 51.36 -13.83 -60.85
C SER A 85 49.84 -13.76 -60.84
N TYR A 86 49.33 -12.56 -61.09
CA TYR A 86 47.89 -12.30 -61.27
C TYR A 86 47.35 -12.82 -62.61
N SER A 87 48.22 -13.00 -63.60
CA SER A 87 47.84 -13.40 -64.95
C SER A 87 48.01 -14.90 -65.20
N SER A 88 48.89 -15.58 -64.46
CA SER A 88 49.19 -17.00 -64.65
C SER A 88 49.72 -17.65 -63.36
N GLY A 89 49.77 -18.99 -63.33
CA GLY A 89 50.29 -19.73 -62.17
C GLY A 89 49.29 -19.93 -61.03
N PRO A 90 49.77 -20.34 -59.84
CA PRO A 90 48.91 -20.82 -58.75
C PRO A 90 47.99 -19.74 -58.17
N LEU A 91 48.45 -18.49 -58.07
CA LEU A 91 47.62 -17.38 -57.57
C LEU A 91 46.44 -17.08 -58.51
N ALA A 92 46.68 -16.92 -59.81
CA ALA A 92 45.61 -16.69 -60.79
C ALA A 92 44.56 -17.81 -60.80
N ALA A 93 45.00 -19.08 -60.66
CA ALA A 93 44.09 -20.22 -60.56
C ALA A 93 43.24 -20.19 -59.28
N THR A 94 43.86 -19.85 -58.13
CA THR A 94 43.16 -19.71 -56.86
C THR A 94 42.19 -18.53 -56.86
N ILE A 95 42.56 -17.35 -57.38
CA ILE A 95 41.67 -16.18 -57.49
C ILE A 95 40.42 -16.54 -58.31
N ARG A 96 40.59 -17.22 -59.46
CA ARG A 96 39.45 -17.63 -60.28
C ARG A 96 38.49 -18.53 -59.50
N ARG A 97 39.00 -19.57 -58.82
CA ARG A 97 38.17 -20.48 -58.00
C ARG A 97 37.57 -19.76 -56.79
N PHE A 98 38.29 -18.85 -56.16
CA PHE A 98 37.77 -18.02 -55.09
C PHE A 98 36.58 -17.20 -55.58
N THR A 99 36.69 -16.51 -56.71
CA THR A 99 35.59 -15.73 -57.31
C THR A 99 34.40 -16.61 -57.74
N GLU A 100 34.60 -17.91 -58.03
CA GLU A 100 33.50 -18.84 -58.31
C GLU A 100 32.74 -19.26 -57.04
N PHE A 101 33.46 -19.54 -55.94
CA PHE A 101 32.84 -19.95 -54.66
C PHE A 101 32.34 -18.76 -53.83
N TYR A 102 33.01 -17.61 -53.94
CA TYR A 102 32.76 -16.35 -53.27
C TYR A 102 32.59 -15.23 -54.30
N PRO A 103 31.48 -15.24 -55.05
CA PRO A 103 31.26 -14.27 -56.11
C PRO A 103 31.14 -12.84 -55.55
N PRO A 104 31.84 -11.85 -56.13
CA PRO A 104 31.68 -10.45 -55.78
C PRO A 104 30.29 -9.94 -56.17
N SER A 105 29.91 -8.78 -55.63
CA SER A 105 28.56 -8.24 -55.84
C SER A 105 28.23 -8.01 -57.32
N GLU A 106 29.19 -7.61 -58.16
CA GLU A 106 29.00 -7.49 -59.62
C GLU A 106 28.46 -8.78 -60.28
N ILE A 107 28.87 -9.96 -59.81
CA ILE A 107 28.38 -11.24 -60.34
C ILE A 107 27.00 -11.57 -59.76
N LEU A 108 26.80 -11.31 -58.48
CA LEU A 108 25.52 -11.54 -57.80
C LEU A 108 24.40 -10.63 -58.34
N GLU A 109 24.75 -9.41 -58.75
CA GLU A 109 23.86 -8.42 -59.35
C GLU A 109 23.66 -8.63 -60.86
N GLY A 110 24.25 -9.67 -61.44
CA GLY A 110 24.12 -9.98 -62.87
C GLY A 110 24.87 -9.03 -63.82
N ARG A 111 25.73 -8.14 -63.29
CA ARG A 111 26.58 -7.24 -64.10
C ARG A 111 27.74 -7.97 -64.80
N ALA A 112 28.05 -9.19 -64.35
CA ALA A 112 28.92 -10.14 -65.03
C ALA A 112 28.35 -11.57 -64.88
N ALA A 113 28.35 -12.38 -65.94
CA ALA A 113 27.73 -13.70 -65.93
C ALA A 113 28.62 -14.77 -65.29
N THR A 114 29.94 -14.59 -65.28
CA THR A 114 30.89 -15.58 -64.73
C THR A 114 32.08 -14.93 -64.03
N ALA A 115 32.73 -15.68 -63.13
CA ALA A 115 33.99 -15.29 -62.50
C ALA A 115 35.09 -14.94 -63.52
N ARG A 116 35.11 -15.66 -64.65
CA ARG A 116 36.01 -15.39 -65.76
C ARG A 116 35.76 -14.01 -66.38
N GLU A 117 34.51 -13.72 -66.71
CA GLU A 117 34.13 -12.43 -67.31
C GLU A 117 34.43 -11.25 -66.36
N PHE A 118 34.16 -11.43 -65.06
CA PHE A 118 34.45 -10.41 -64.05
C PHE A 118 35.96 -10.08 -63.98
N LEU A 119 36.82 -11.09 -64.00
CA LEU A 119 38.28 -10.95 -63.93
C LEU A 119 38.91 -10.53 -65.26
N GLU A 120 38.27 -10.80 -66.40
CA GLU A 120 38.71 -10.30 -67.72
C GLU A 120 38.45 -8.78 -67.84
N LYS A 121 37.39 -8.27 -67.21
CA LYS A 121 37.07 -6.84 -67.09
C LYS A 121 37.80 -6.15 -65.92
N ASP A 122 39.01 -6.58 -65.60
CA ASP A 122 39.85 -5.97 -64.58
C ASP A 122 40.67 -4.81 -65.17
N ASP A 123 41.06 -3.86 -64.33
CA ASP A 123 41.83 -2.70 -64.78
C ASP A 123 43.33 -3.02 -64.95
N LYS A 124 44.08 -2.06 -65.50
CA LYS A 124 45.54 -2.19 -65.69
C LYS A 124 46.33 -2.28 -64.37
N LYS A 125 45.71 -1.94 -63.23
CA LYS A 125 46.30 -2.04 -61.89
C LYS A 125 45.93 -3.36 -61.20
N HIS A 126 45.16 -4.22 -61.86
CA HIS A 126 44.65 -5.47 -61.33
C HIS A 126 43.78 -5.30 -60.07
N SER A 127 43.01 -4.21 -59.99
CA SER A 127 42.22 -3.86 -58.79
C SER A 127 41.28 -4.98 -58.33
N LYS A 128 40.61 -5.68 -59.26
CA LYS A 128 39.71 -6.80 -58.92
C LYS A 128 40.47 -8.01 -58.38
N ARG A 129 41.63 -8.32 -58.95
CA ARG A 129 42.49 -9.43 -58.49
C ARG A 129 43.19 -9.12 -57.16
N ARG A 130 43.62 -7.87 -56.94
CA ARG A 130 44.11 -7.37 -55.65
C ARG A 130 43.06 -7.54 -54.57
N LEU A 131 41.83 -7.07 -54.83
CA LEU A 131 40.70 -7.24 -53.93
C LEU A 131 40.45 -8.73 -53.59
N ALA A 132 40.38 -9.60 -54.60
CA ALA A 132 40.18 -11.04 -54.38
C ALA A 132 41.30 -11.67 -53.53
N THR A 133 42.55 -11.23 -53.71
CA THR A 133 43.70 -11.71 -52.93
C THR A 133 43.61 -11.29 -51.47
N ARG A 134 43.23 -10.04 -51.21
CA ARG A 134 43.01 -9.51 -49.85
C ARG A 134 41.85 -10.22 -49.16
N GLU A 135 40.72 -10.44 -49.86
CA GLU A 135 39.58 -11.19 -49.32
C GLU A 135 39.91 -12.66 -49.04
N MET A 136 40.79 -13.30 -49.83
CA MET A 136 41.29 -14.64 -49.54
C MET A 136 42.08 -14.71 -48.23
N LEU A 137 42.86 -13.67 -47.90
CA LEU A 137 43.58 -13.60 -46.62
C LEU A 137 42.59 -13.42 -45.46
N LEU A 138 41.58 -12.57 -45.63
CA LEU A 138 40.53 -12.39 -44.62
C LEU A 138 39.70 -13.67 -44.43
N LEU A 139 39.41 -14.41 -45.51
CA LEU A 139 38.74 -15.71 -45.44
C LEU A 139 39.51 -16.67 -44.52
N ARG A 140 40.84 -16.71 -44.64
CA ARG A 140 41.71 -17.50 -43.76
C ARG A 140 41.65 -17.02 -42.32
N ILE A 141 41.83 -15.72 -42.06
CA ILE A 141 41.81 -15.15 -40.70
C ILE A 141 40.47 -15.42 -40.01
N HIS A 142 39.36 -15.28 -40.73
CA HIS A 142 38.04 -15.63 -40.20
C HIS A 142 37.89 -17.14 -39.96
N GLY A 143 38.51 -17.98 -40.79
CA GLY A 143 38.56 -19.43 -40.59
C GLY A 143 39.33 -19.88 -39.35
N GLU A 144 40.29 -19.07 -38.89
CA GLU A 144 41.09 -19.30 -37.68
C GLU A 144 40.36 -18.86 -36.40
N ASN A 145 39.26 -18.10 -36.50
CA ASN A 145 38.58 -17.50 -35.35
C ASN A 145 37.54 -18.45 -34.72
N PRO A 146 37.74 -18.95 -33.49
CA PRO A 146 36.84 -19.91 -32.87
C PRO A 146 35.45 -19.33 -32.58
N ALA A 147 35.33 -18.04 -32.25
CA ALA A 147 34.04 -17.38 -32.03
C ALA A 147 33.13 -17.35 -33.30
N LEU A 148 33.69 -17.56 -34.49
CA LEU A 148 32.92 -17.66 -35.74
C LEU A 148 32.52 -19.10 -36.11
N ALA A 149 32.82 -20.11 -35.28
CA ALA A 149 32.47 -21.51 -35.56
C ALA A 149 30.99 -21.72 -35.93
N PRO A 150 30.00 -21.08 -35.26
CA PRO A 150 28.59 -21.18 -35.68
C PRO A 150 28.33 -20.63 -37.08
N CYS A 151 29.08 -19.62 -37.52
CA CYS A 151 28.94 -18.96 -38.81
C CYS A 151 29.80 -19.60 -39.92
N ARG A 152 30.63 -20.60 -39.62
CA ARG A 152 31.66 -21.17 -40.52
C ARG A 152 31.13 -21.54 -41.91
N VAL A 153 29.89 -22.02 -41.99
CA VAL A 153 29.25 -22.41 -43.25
C VAL A 153 29.14 -21.28 -44.28
N LEU A 154 29.17 -20.02 -43.84
CA LEU A 154 29.10 -18.84 -44.71
C LEU A 154 30.43 -18.51 -45.38
N PHE A 155 31.54 -18.97 -44.80
CA PHE A 155 32.91 -18.69 -45.24
C PHE A 155 33.81 -19.94 -45.16
N ASP A 156 33.23 -21.11 -45.48
CA ASP A 156 33.95 -22.39 -45.48
C ASP A 156 34.93 -22.49 -46.67
N ASP A 157 36.22 -22.57 -46.37
CA ASP A 157 37.28 -22.64 -47.38
C ASP A 157 37.60 -24.07 -47.83
N GLY A 158 36.94 -25.10 -47.29
CA GLY A 158 37.23 -26.50 -47.60
C GLY A 158 37.09 -26.84 -49.08
N LYS A 159 36.02 -26.35 -49.73
CA LYS A 159 35.83 -26.53 -51.19
C LYS A 159 36.87 -25.79 -52.02
N LEU A 160 37.29 -24.61 -51.57
CA LEU A 160 38.31 -23.81 -52.25
C LEU A 160 39.69 -24.46 -52.13
N ALA A 161 40.02 -24.99 -50.95
CA ALA A 161 41.25 -25.73 -50.67
C ALA A 161 41.34 -27.04 -51.48
N ALA A 162 40.21 -27.72 -51.69
CA ALA A 162 40.17 -28.93 -52.53
C ALA A 162 40.28 -28.62 -54.03
N ALA A 163 39.73 -27.49 -54.49
CA ALA A 163 39.65 -27.14 -55.91
C ALA A 163 40.80 -26.26 -56.43
N SER A 164 41.70 -25.80 -55.55
CA SER A 164 42.79 -24.88 -55.90
C SER A 164 43.97 -24.99 -54.91
N PRO A 165 45.19 -24.52 -55.26
CA PRO A 165 46.33 -24.50 -54.33
C PRO A 165 46.21 -23.40 -53.25
N TYR A 166 45.00 -23.11 -52.77
CA TYR A 166 44.67 -22.04 -51.83
C TYR A 166 45.57 -22.03 -50.59
N GLY A 167 45.69 -23.15 -49.87
CA GLY A 167 46.51 -23.23 -48.66
C GLY A 167 48.01 -22.96 -48.90
N ARG A 168 48.53 -23.38 -50.07
CA ARG A 168 49.93 -23.09 -50.44
C ARG A 168 50.13 -21.62 -50.80
N VAL A 169 49.16 -21.01 -51.49
CA VAL A 169 49.22 -19.60 -51.89
C VAL A 169 49.09 -18.68 -50.68
N THR A 170 48.13 -18.90 -49.79
CA THR A 170 47.95 -18.09 -48.58
C THR A 170 49.12 -18.24 -47.61
N ALA A 171 49.65 -19.46 -47.41
CA ALA A 171 50.85 -19.66 -46.58
C ALA A 171 52.10 -18.96 -47.14
N ALA A 172 52.25 -18.89 -48.47
CA ALA A 172 53.36 -18.17 -49.10
C ALA A 172 53.25 -16.65 -48.92
N ILE A 173 52.03 -16.11 -48.97
CA ILE A 173 51.76 -14.69 -48.73
C ILE A 173 51.94 -14.35 -47.25
N ASP A 174 51.42 -15.18 -46.34
CA ASP A 174 51.54 -14.99 -44.89
C ASP A 174 53.01 -14.93 -44.43
N ALA A 175 53.84 -15.85 -44.93
CA ALA A 175 55.27 -15.90 -44.57
C ALA A 175 56.07 -14.65 -44.98
N GLU A 176 55.56 -13.86 -45.93
CA GLU A 176 56.14 -12.57 -46.29
C GLU A 176 55.50 -11.41 -45.52
N LEU A 177 54.18 -11.49 -45.26
CA LEU A 177 53.48 -10.51 -44.42
C LEU A 177 53.93 -10.54 -42.95
N GLU A 178 54.39 -11.68 -42.44
CA GLU A 178 55.03 -11.79 -41.11
C GLU A 178 56.34 -10.99 -41.00
N LYS A 179 57.03 -10.77 -42.12
CA LYS A 179 58.28 -9.99 -42.20
C LYS A 179 58.04 -8.55 -42.64
N ALA A 180 56.79 -8.18 -42.88
CA ALA A 180 56.46 -6.85 -43.36
C ALA A 180 56.66 -5.79 -42.26
N PRO A 181 56.78 -4.51 -42.63
CA PRO A 181 56.88 -3.42 -41.65
C PRO A 181 55.71 -3.41 -40.65
N ALA A 182 55.93 -2.82 -39.48
CA ALA A 182 54.89 -2.66 -38.48
C ALA A 182 53.81 -1.66 -38.95
N CYS A 183 52.58 -1.86 -38.51
CA CYS A 183 51.42 -1.03 -38.86
C CYS A 183 51.27 0.16 -37.89
N ASP A 184 51.76 1.34 -38.27
CA ASP A 184 51.65 2.57 -37.47
C ASP A 184 50.19 2.87 -37.05
N PRO A 185 49.88 3.13 -35.76
CA PRO A 185 50.79 3.35 -34.61
C PRO A 185 51.09 2.13 -33.74
N PHE A 186 50.76 0.93 -34.19
CA PHE A 186 51.05 -0.31 -33.47
C PHE A 186 52.35 -0.91 -34.01
N ASP A 187 53.33 -1.16 -33.13
CA ASP A 187 54.59 -1.81 -33.50
C ASP A 187 54.43 -3.33 -33.80
N LEU A 188 53.37 -3.70 -34.51
CA LEU A 188 52.99 -5.07 -34.88
C LEU A 188 52.80 -5.21 -36.40
N PRO A 189 53.23 -6.33 -37.01
CA PRO A 189 52.87 -6.66 -38.39
C PRO A 189 51.34 -6.76 -38.58
N ILE A 190 50.85 -6.47 -39.79
CA ILE A 190 49.41 -6.39 -40.06
C ILE A 190 48.64 -7.68 -39.71
N LEU A 191 49.20 -8.86 -39.94
CA LEU A 191 48.54 -10.12 -39.59
C LEU A 191 48.43 -10.34 -38.07
N GLU A 192 49.47 -9.94 -37.33
CA GLU A 192 49.48 -9.98 -35.86
C GLU A 192 48.48 -8.98 -35.27
N LEU A 193 48.35 -7.80 -35.89
CA LEU A 193 47.35 -6.80 -35.53
C LEU A 193 45.93 -7.35 -35.76
N LEU A 194 45.64 -7.92 -36.93
CA LEU A 194 44.30 -8.49 -37.24
C LEU A 194 43.94 -9.69 -36.35
N ARG A 195 44.93 -10.46 -35.88
CA ARG A 195 44.73 -11.59 -34.93
C ARG A 195 44.67 -11.17 -33.47
N ALA A 196 45.04 -9.93 -33.12
CA ALA A 196 45.07 -9.46 -31.73
C ALA A 196 43.71 -9.55 -31.02
N PRO A 197 42.56 -9.14 -31.62
CA PRO A 197 41.26 -9.28 -30.99
C PRO A 197 40.90 -10.76 -30.74
N VAL A 198 41.17 -11.62 -31.73
CA VAL A 198 40.89 -13.07 -31.66
C VAL A 198 41.67 -13.72 -30.52
N ARG A 199 42.93 -13.30 -30.27
CA ARG A 199 43.71 -13.80 -29.12
C ARG A 199 43.22 -13.27 -27.78
N ALA A 200 42.78 -12.01 -27.73
CA ALA A 200 42.31 -11.39 -26.49
C ALA A 200 40.96 -11.98 -26.04
N CYS A 201 40.07 -12.29 -26.98
CA CYS A 201 38.72 -12.81 -26.71
C CYS A 201 38.37 -13.95 -27.68
N PRO A 202 38.97 -15.14 -27.53
CA PRO A 202 38.84 -16.22 -28.52
C PRO A 202 37.40 -16.70 -28.72
N ASP A 203 36.62 -16.75 -27.65
CA ASP A 203 35.27 -17.35 -27.66
C ASP A 203 34.13 -16.32 -27.73
N SER A 204 34.44 -15.02 -27.92
CA SER A 204 33.43 -13.95 -27.90
C SER A 204 33.64 -12.88 -28.96
N LEU A 205 32.76 -12.85 -29.98
CA LEU A 205 32.78 -11.80 -31.00
C LEU A 205 32.48 -10.40 -30.44
N SER A 206 31.56 -10.30 -29.48
CA SER A 206 31.29 -9.01 -28.81
C SER A 206 32.53 -8.54 -28.04
N GLY A 207 33.24 -9.46 -27.37
CA GLY A 207 34.52 -9.18 -26.72
C GLY A 207 35.61 -8.74 -27.71
N GLN A 208 35.70 -9.37 -28.89
CA GLN A 208 36.63 -8.98 -29.95
C GLN A 208 36.35 -7.57 -30.48
N ILE A 209 35.09 -7.23 -30.76
CA ILE A 209 34.71 -5.88 -31.21
C ILE A 209 34.92 -4.84 -30.10
N GLU A 210 34.67 -5.18 -28.84
CA GLU A 210 34.94 -4.30 -27.69
C GLU A 210 36.44 -4.06 -27.49
N PHE A 211 37.28 -5.08 -27.71
CA PHE A 211 38.74 -4.93 -27.76
C PHE A 211 39.15 -3.95 -28.85
N ILE A 212 38.58 -4.07 -30.05
CA ILE A 212 38.84 -3.14 -31.17
C ILE A 212 38.43 -1.71 -30.78
N ARG A 213 37.23 -1.53 -30.21
CA ARG A 213 36.72 -0.22 -29.77
C ARG A 213 37.68 0.48 -28.82
N LYS A 214 38.21 -0.24 -27.83
CA LYS A 214 39.12 0.29 -26.81
C LYS A 214 40.53 0.55 -27.31
N ASN A 215 41.06 -0.33 -28.17
CA ASN A 215 42.47 -0.29 -28.55
C ASN A 215 42.72 0.42 -29.88
N TRP A 216 41.78 0.46 -30.82
CA TRP A 216 42.01 0.93 -32.20
C TRP A 216 41.31 2.27 -32.52
N THR A 217 40.92 3.04 -31.52
CA THR A 217 40.20 4.31 -31.68
C THR A 217 40.93 5.31 -32.59
N SER A 218 42.26 5.34 -32.57
CA SER A 218 43.08 6.24 -33.41
C SER A 218 43.22 5.80 -34.87
N LEU A 219 42.98 4.52 -35.16
CA LEU A 219 43.08 3.97 -36.52
C LEU A 219 41.78 4.07 -37.30
N LEU A 220 40.65 3.95 -36.60
CA LEU A 220 39.33 3.87 -37.22
C LEU A 220 38.73 5.26 -37.42
N PRO A 221 38.12 5.53 -38.58
CA PRO A 221 37.39 6.75 -38.83
C PRO A 221 36.16 6.82 -37.92
N ALA A 222 35.69 8.04 -37.64
CA ALA A 222 34.60 8.29 -36.69
C ALA A 222 33.32 7.50 -37.07
N GLU A 223 33.04 7.35 -38.35
CA GLU A 223 31.89 6.62 -38.87
C GLU A 223 31.93 5.12 -38.47
N LEU A 224 33.10 4.49 -38.54
CA LEU A 224 33.27 3.08 -38.13
C LEU A 224 33.14 2.93 -36.60
N MET A 225 33.61 3.91 -35.84
CA MET A 225 33.46 3.92 -34.38
C MET A 225 31.99 4.04 -33.96
N GLU A 226 31.22 4.89 -34.64
CA GLU A 226 29.78 4.99 -34.40
C GLU A 226 29.03 3.69 -34.74
N GLU A 227 29.38 3.06 -35.86
CA GLU A 227 28.81 1.76 -36.24
C GLU A 227 29.13 0.68 -35.19
N ILE A 228 30.35 0.64 -34.66
CA ILE A 228 30.76 -0.30 -33.60
C ILE A 228 29.85 -0.17 -32.36
N LEU A 229 29.58 1.06 -31.92
CA LEU A 229 28.70 1.30 -30.77
C LEU A 229 27.29 0.74 -31.02
N THR A 230 26.71 1.03 -32.18
CA THR A 230 25.37 0.53 -32.54
C THR A 230 25.32 -1.00 -32.61
N VAL A 231 26.35 -1.63 -33.20
CA VAL A 231 26.40 -3.11 -33.30
C VAL A 231 26.53 -3.75 -31.91
N LEU A 232 27.33 -3.17 -31.02
CA LEU A 232 27.47 -3.64 -29.63
C LEU A 232 26.17 -3.47 -28.84
N ASP A 233 25.45 -2.37 -29.02
CA ASP A 233 24.15 -2.16 -28.39
C ASP A 233 23.10 -3.18 -28.83
N ILE A 234 23.03 -3.46 -30.13
CA ILE A 234 22.13 -4.49 -30.69
C ILE A 234 22.50 -5.86 -30.10
N ALA A 235 23.79 -6.19 -30.01
CA ALA A 235 24.25 -7.44 -29.43
C ALA A 235 23.88 -7.55 -27.94
N LYS A 236 24.04 -6.48 -27.16
CA LYS A 236 23.62 -6.42 -25.75
C LYS A 236 22.11 -6.57 -25.60
N GLU A 237 21.31 -5.92 -26.44
CA GLU A 237 19.85 -5.99 -26.42
C GLU A 237 19.34 -7.43 -26.65
N GLU A 238 20.00 -8.17 -27.55
CA GLU A 238 19.66 -9.56 -27.91
C GLU A 238 20.15 -10.58 -26.87
N GLN A 239 21.33 -10.36 -26.28
CA GLN A 239 21.90 -11.23 -25.25
C GLN A 239 21.27 -11.05 -23.87
N ARG A 240 20.50 -9.98 -23.67
CA ARG A 240 19.85 -9.69 -22.39
C ARG A 240 18.86 -10.80 -22.05
N GLU A 241 19.14 -11.54 -20.98
CA GLU A 241 18.18 -12.49 -20.42
C GLU A 241 16.96 -11.72 -19.89
N ARG A 242 15.77 -12.21 -20.21
CA ARG A 242 14.49 -11.52 -19.97
C ARG A 242 13.52 -12.37 -19.17
N TRP A 243 14.01 -12.96 -18.08
CA TRP A 243 13.21 -13.75 -17.15
C TRP A 243 13.10 -13.11 -15.76
N ASP A 244 11.84 -13.06 -15.31
CA ASP A 244 11.22 -12.87 -13.99
C ASP A 244 11.55 -11.67 -13.08
N GLY A 245 10.54 -10.80 -12.99
CA GLY A 245 10.19 -10.02 -11.81
C GLY A 245 10.99 -8.73 -11.57
N PRO A 246 10.41 -7.74 -10.86
CA PRO A 246 11.22 -6.68 -10.28
C PRO A 246 12.23 -7.35 -9.34
N GLY A 247 13.52 -7.07 -9.53
CA GLY A 247 14.59 -7.58 -8.67
C GLY A 247 14.35 -7.27 -7.18
N PRO A 248 15.18 -7.80 -6.26
CA PRO A 248 14.99 -7.60 -4.83
C PRO A 248 14.84 -6.10 -4.49
N PRO A 249 13.95 -5.73 -3.56
CA PRO A 249 13.73 -4.33 -3.22
C PRO A 249 15.02 -3.73 -2.65
N ALA A 250 15.44 -2.62 -3.27
CA ALA A 250 16.63 -1.86 -2.88
C ALA A 250 16.29 -0.75 -1.89
N VAL A 251 17.27 -0.36 -1.08
CA VAL A 251 17.18 0.82 -0.21
C VAL A 251 17.22 2.07 -1.09
N MET A 252 16.37 3.05 -0.78
CA MET A 252 16.35 4.32 -1.50
C MET A 252 17.51 5.20 -1.06
N GLU A 253 18.33 5.66 -2.00
CA GLU A 253 19.48 6.53 -1.77
C GLU A 253 19.29 7.88 -2.47
N PHE A 254 19.80 8.95 -1.86
CA PHE A 254 19.70 10.33 -2.39
C PHE A 254 21.07 11.01 -2.37
N GLY A 255 21.46 11.71 -3.45
CA GLY A 255 22.70 12.50 -3.53
C GLY A 255 23.46 12.35 -4.86
N GLU A 256 24.54 13.12 -5.05
CA GLU A 256 25.38 13.06 -6.27
C GLU A 256 26.10 11.71 -6.47
N THR A 257 26.19 10.89 -5.41
CA THR A 257 26.82 9.56 -5.42
C THR A 257 25.81 8.42 -5.33
N SER A 258 24.52 8.65 -5.62
CA SER A 258 23.58 7.54 -5.72
C SER A 258 23.98 6.67 -6.92
N GLU A 259 24.80 5.65 -6.67
CA GLU A 259 25.01 4.51 -7.57
C GLU A 259 23.71 3.70 -7.58
N GLY A 260 22.67 4.28 -8.18
CA GLY A 260 21.49 3.55 -8.64
C GLY A 260 22.01 2.40 -9.50
N GLY A 261 21.54 1.18 -9.20
CA GLY A 261 22.14 -0.08 -9.63
C GLY A 261 22.56 -0.09 -11.10
N GLU A 262 23.58 -0.89 -11.43
CA GLU A 262 24.44 -0.97 -12.64
C GLU A 262 23.95 -0.35 -13.98
N GLY A 263 22.65 -0.20 -14.24
CA GLY A 263 22.08 0.57 -15.36
C GLY A 263 21.84 2.07 -15.14
N GLU A 264 21.78 2.59 -13.91
CA GLU A 264 21.55 4.03 -13.65
C GLU A 264 22.83 4.86 -13.56
N ALA A 265 23.92 4.29 -13.04
CA ALA A 265 25.24 4.92 -13.08
C ALA A 265 25.72 5.25 -14.52
N LEU A 266 25.19 4.56 -15.54
CA LEU A 266 25.48 4.80 -16.96
C LEU A 266 24.64 5.91 -17.61
N TYR A 267 23.57 6.38 -16.95
CA TYR A 267 22.68 7.45 -17.42
C TYR A 267 22.52 8.59 -16.40
N GLY A 268 23.25 8.57 -15.28
CA GLY A 268 23.14 9.50 -14.15
C GLY A 268 24.05 10.73 -14.27
N GLY A 269 23.49 11.92 -14.00
CA GLY A 269 24.23 13.15 -13.71
C GLY A 269 23.93 14.40 -14.54
N GLU A 270 23.15 14.35 -15.63
CA GLU A 270 23.15 15.47 -16.60
C GLU A 270 21.93 16.41 -16.58
N TYR A 271 20.74 15.98 -16.14
CA TYR A 271 19.61 16.91 -16.01
C TYR A 271 19.60 17.54 -14.62
N PRO A 272 19.43 18.88 -14.51
CA PRO A 272 19.25 19.51 -13.23
C PRO A 272 18.01 18.94 -12.52
N GLU A 273 18.15 18.57 -11.25
CA GLU A 273 17.05 18.14 -10.38
C GLU A 273 16.73 19.21 -9.34
N PRO A 274 16.15 20.37 -9.73
CA PRO A 274 15.81 21.43 -8.80
C PRO A 274 14.67 20.99 -7.87
N GLU A 275 14.67 21.54 -6.65
CA GLU A 275 13.54 21.41 -5.74
C GLU A 275 12.38 22.31 -6.22
N LYS A 276 11.27 21.68 -6.64
CA LYS A 276 10.05 22.30 -7.19
C LYS A 276 8.78 21.51 -6.82
N PHE A 277 8.54 21.34 -5.52
CA PHE A 277 7.30 20.74 -5.02
C PHE A 277 6.07 21.55 -5.44
N SER A 278 4.98 20.84 -5.74
CA SER A 278 3.66 21.48 -5.88
C SER A 278 3.04 21.75 -4.52
N ALA A 279 2.30 22.85 -4.42
CA ALA A 279 1.57 23.17 -3.19
C ALA A 279 0.39 22.21 -2.99
N ASP A 280 0.20 21.74 -1.76
CA ASP A 280 -0.99 20.98 -1.40
C ASP A 280 -2.10 21.94 -0.94
N THR A 281 -3.36 21.63 -1.30
CA THR A 281 -4.53 22.26 -0.66
C THR A 281 -4.89 21.54 0.64
N GLU A 282 -5.71 22.14 1.50
CA GLU A 282 -5.99 21.65 2.87
C GLU A 282 -6.46 20.19 2.95
N TRP A 283 -7.19 19.72 1.92
CA TRP A 283 -7.74 18.36 1.91
C TRP A 283 -6.72 17.31 1.43
N MET A 284 -5.74 17.67 0.60
CA MET A 284 -4.82 16.75 -0.07
C MET A 284 -3.94 15.91 0.90
N PRO A 285 -3.36 16.46 1.98
CA PRO A 285 -2.61 15.66 2.96
C PRO A 285 -3.47 14.62 3.67
N ASN A 286 -4.77 14.91 3.80
CA ASN A 286 -5.70 14.15 4.63
C ASN A 286 -6.49 13.09 3.85
N VAL A 287 -6.15 12.86 2.58
CA VAL A 287 -6.81 11.83 1.77
C VAL A 287 -6.50 10.45 2.32
N VAL A 288 -7.56 9.64 2.50
CA VAL A 288 -7.47 8.19 2.63
C VAL A 288 -8.21 7.56 1.47
N LEU A 289 -7.49 6.80 0.64
CA LEU A 289 -7.97 6.30 -0.65
C LEU A 289 -8.33 4.82 -0.56
N ILE A 290 -9.47 4.43 -1.15
CA ILE A 290 -9.80 3.04 -1.41
C ILE A 290 -9.96 2.81 -2.91
N ALA A 291 -9.32 1.76 -3.42
CA ALA A 291 -9.43 1.33 -4.80
C ALA A 291 -10.57 0.33 -4.97
N LYS A 292 -11.43 0.51 -5.98
CA LYS A 292 -12.49 -0.44 -6.33
C LYS A 292 -12.49 -0.70 -7.84
N MET A 293 -12.37 -1.98 -8.20
CA MET A 293 -12.65 -2.48 -9.55
C MET A 293 -14.15 -2.36 -9.84
N VAL A 294 -14.56 -1.41 -10.68
CA VAL A 294 -15.97 -0.99 -10.79
C VAL A 294 -16.89 -2.15 -11.13
N TYR A 295 -16.59 -2.91 -12.20
CA TYR A 295 -17.45 -4.01 -12.65
C TYR A 295 -17.56 -5.13 -11.60
N VAL A 296 -16.45 -5.51 -10.99
CA VAL A 296 -16.41 -6.52 -9.93
C VAL A 296 -17.16 -6.04 -8.69
N TRP A 297 -16.97 -4.77 -8.31
CA TRP A 297 -17.63 -4.17 -7.17
C TRP A 297 -19.15 -4.09 -7.37
N LEU A 298 -19.63 -3.70 -8.56
CA LEU A 298 -21.06 -3.67 -8.87
C LEU A 298 -21.69 -5.07 -8.80
N ASP A 299 -21.00 -6.11 -9.27
CA ASP A 299 -21.45 -7.51 -9.14
C ASP A 299 -21.49 -7.96 -7.66
N GLN A 300 -20.47 -7.63 -6.86
CA GLN A 300 -20.47 -7.91 -5.42
C GLN A 300 -21.59 -7.16 -4.67
N LEU A 301 -21.80 -5.88 -4.98
CA LEU A 301 -22.89 -5.08 -4.42
C LEU A 301 -24.25 -5.64 -4.86
N SER A 302 -24.37 -6.14 -6.09
CA SER A 302 -25.60 -6.75 -6.57
C SER A 302 -26.01 -7.95 -5.70
N ARG A 303 -25.02 -8.77 -5.34
CA ARG A 303 -25.22 -9.92 -4.44
C ARG A 303 -25.54 -9.45 -3.02
N LYS A 304 -24.77 -8.49 -2.48
CA LYS A 304 -24.97 -7.92 -1.14
C LYS A 304 -26.37 -7.34 -0.93
N TYR A 305 -26.92 -6.64 -1.94
CA TYR A 305 -28.21 -5.95 -1.85
C TYR A 305 -29.37 -6.70 -2.52
N GLY A 306 -29.13 -7.91 -3.05
CA GLY A 306 -30.18 -8.76 -3.65
C GLY A 306 -30.86 -8.17 -4.89
N ARG A 307 -30.19 -7.26 -5.63
CA ARG A 307 -30.71 -6.64 -6.86
C ARG A 307 -29.57 -6.41 -7.85
N THR A 308 -29.84 -6.50 -9.16
CA THR A 308 -28.82 -6.25 -10.18
C THR A 308 -28.43 -4.77 -10.20
N LEU A 309 -27.13 -4.49 -10.04
CA LEU A 309 -26.50 -3.19 -10.16
C LEU A 309 -25.47 -3.26 -11.28
N SER A 310 -25.61 -2.37 -12.25
CA SER A 310 -24.78 -2.32 -13.47
C SER A 310 -24.23 -0.94 -13.79
N ARG A 311 -24.78 0.12 -13.18
CA ARG A 311 -24.42 1.51 -13.43
C ARG A 311 -23.89 2.21 -12.17
N LEU A 312 -23.15 3.30 -12.37
CA LEU A 312 -22.55 4.09 -11.28
C LEU A 312 -23.60 4.77 -10.39
N ASP A 313 -24.70 5.24 -10.98
CA ASP A 313 -25.83 5.86 -10.28
C ASP A 313 -26.64 4.87 -9.43
N GLU A 314 -26.47 3.57 -9.65
CA GLU A 314 -27.18 2.51 -8.90
C GLU A 314 -26.46 2.10 -7.60
N ILE A 315 -25.20 2.51 -7.41
CA ILE A 315 -24.44 2.25 -6.17
C ILE A 315 -25.25 2.76 -4.97
N PRO A 316 -25.63 1.90 -4.00
CA PRO A 316 -26.50 2.30 -2.90
C PRO A 316 -25.89 3.36 -1.99
N ASP A 317 -26.72 4.28 -1.51
CA ASP A 317 -26.32 5.30 -0.54
C ASP A 317 -25.73 4.71 0.75
N ALA A 318 -26.30 3.60 1.23
CA ALA A 318 -25.79 2.88 2.40
C ALA A 318 -24.34 2.39 2.25
N GLU A 319 -23.89 2.09 1.02
CA GLU A 319 -22.50 1.72 0.77
C GLU A 319 -21.57 2.95 0.88
N LEU A 320 -22.00 4.09 0.36
CA LEU A 320 -21.26 5.35 0.50
C LEU A 320 -21.22 5.82 1.96
N ASP A 321 -22.32 5.65 2.70
CA ASP A 321 -22.40 5.90 4.14
C ASP A 321 -21.41 5.02 4.91
N THR A 322 -21.29 3.75 4.52
CA THR A 322 -20.32 2.80 5.11
C THR A 322 -18.88 3.28 4.87
N LEU A 323 -18.51 3.62 3.63
CA LEU A 323 -17.17 4.12 3.30
C LEU A 323 -16.83 5.40 4.07
N ALA A 324 -17.77 6.33 4.18
CA ALA A 324 -17.60 7.55 4.96
C ALA A 324 -17.45 7.27 6.47
N ALA A 325 -18.27 6.35 7.02
CA ALA A 325 -18.20 5.93 8.41
C ALA A 325 -16.88 5.25 8.76
N TRP A 326 -16.29 4.51 7.82
CA TRP A 326 -14.95 3.91 7.93
C TRP A 326 -13.82 4.96 7.87
N GLY A 327 -14.10 6.17 7.37
CA GLY A 327 -13.14 7.28 7.30
C GLY A 327 -12.43 7.42 5.96
N PHE A 328 -12.94 6.80 4.90
CA PHE A 328 -12.43 7.03 3.54
C PHE A 328 -12.89 8.39 3.04
N THR A 329 -11.97 9.13 2.43
CA THR A 329 -12.24 10.46 1.83
C THR A 329 -11.95 10.48 0.34
N GLY A 330 -11.40 9.39 -0.21
CA GLY A 330 -11.14 9.20 -1.63
C GLY A 330 -11.64 7.82 -2.09
N LEU A 331 -12.33 7.76 -3.22
CA LEU A 331 -12.79 6.53 -3.86
C LEU A 331 -12.23 6.45 -5.28
N TRP A 332 -11.26 5.58 -5.48
CA TRP A 332 -10.67 5.32 -6.79
C TRP A 332 -11.43 4.23 -7.53
N LEU A 333 -12.03 4.62 -8.65
CA LEU A 333 -12.83 3.77 -9.51
C LEU A 333 -12.00 3.32 -10.71
N ILE A 334 -11.65 2.03 -10.74
CA ILE A 334 -10.82 1.45 -11.79
C ILE A 334 -11.70 0.92 -12.93
N GLY A 335 -11.34 1.32 -14.15
CA GLY A 335 -11.98 0.83 -15.37
C GLY A 335 -13.28 1.52 -15.76
N LEU A 336 -13.36 2.83 -15.52
CA LEU A 336 -14.48 3.72 -15.86
C LEU A 336 -14.62 4.05 -17.34
N TRP A 337 -13.48 4.08 -18.05
CA TRP A 337 -13.39 4.62 -19.40
C TRP A 337 -13.85 3.61 -20.47
N GLU A 338 -14.23 4.13 -21.63
CA GLU A 338 -14.57 3.32 -22.81
C GLU A 338 -13.35 2.51 -23.27
N ARG A 339 -13.52 1.19 -23.39
CA ARG A 339 -12.42 0.24 -23.61
C ARG A 339 -12.36 -0.24 -25.05
N SER A 340 -11.15 -0.52 -25.53
CA SER A 340 -10.89 -1.01 -26.88
C SER A 340 -11.55 -2.38 -27.12
N PRO A 341 -12.41 -2.54 -28.15
CA PRO A 341 -13.03 -3.83 -28.48
C PRO A 341 -12.01 -4.92 -28.84
N ALA A 342 -10.85 -4.53 -29.38
CA ALA A 342 -9.78 -5.43 -29.77
C ALA A 342 -9.20 -6.19 -28.57
N SER A 343 -9.01 -5.52 -27.42
CA SER A 343 -8.52 -6.14 -26.18
C SER A 343 -9.38 -7.34 -25.76
N ARG A 344 -10.70 -7.19 -25.79
CA ARG A 344 -11.64 -8.29 -25.52
C ARG A 344 -11.47 -9.46 -26.49
N LYS A 345 -11.43 -9.17 -27.81
CA LYS A 345 -11.28 -10.22 -28.85
C LYS A 345 -10.00 -11.03 -28.64
N ILE A 346 -8.88 -10.36 -28.37
CA ILE A 346 -7.60 -11.01 -28.09
C ILE A 346 -7.74 -11.99 -26.92
N LYS A 347 -8.26 -11.54 -25.78
CA LYS A 347 -8.39 -12.37 -24.56
C LYS A 347 -9.32 -13.57 -24.78
N GLN A 348 -10.40 -13.38 -25.52
CA GLN A 348 -11.33 -14.45 -25.90
C GLN A 348 -10.66 -15.49 -26.81
N TYR A 349 -9.90 -15.06 -27.82
CA TYR A 349 -9.14 -15.98 -28.68
C TYR A 349 -8.01 -16.72 -27.93
N CYS A 350 -7.46 -16.12 -26.89
CA CYS A 350 -6.48 -16.75 -26.01
C CYS A 350 -7.10 -17.66 -24.92
N GLY A 351 -8.41 -17.91 -24.96
CA GLY A 351 -9.07 -18.93 -24.13
C GLY A 351 -9.88 -18.42 -22.94
N ASN A 352 -10.07 -17.10 -22.78
CA ASN A 352 -10.94 -16.55 -21.73
C ASN A 352 -12.23 -15.93 -22.34
N PRO A 353 -13.31 -16.72 -22.51
CA PRO A 353 -14.52 -16.25 -23.18
C PRO A 353 -15.28 -15.18 -22.39
N GLU A 354 -15.15 -15.16 -21.06
CA GLU A 354 -15.84 -14.21 -20.17
C GLU A 354 -15.06 -12.89 -19.97
N ALA A 355 -13.81 -12.81 -20.45
CA ALA A 355 -12.99 -11.61 -20.35
C ALA A 355 -13.66 -10.41 -21.03
N ILE A 356 -13.63 -9.25 -20.37
CA ILE A 356 -13.84 -7.96 -21.02
C ILE A 356 -12.50 -7.33 -21.39
N SER A 357 -12.55 -6.23 -22.14
CA SER A 357 -11.36 -5.47 -22.48
C SER A 357 -10.62 -5.02 -21.21
N SER A 358 -9.28 -4.98 -21.26
CA SER A 358 -8.46 -4.40 -20.20
C SER A 358 -8.93 -2.98 -19.86
N ALA A 359 -9.00 -2.66 -18.57
CA ALA A 359 -9.25 -1.29 -18.09
C ALA A 359 -8.22 -0.27 -18.59
N TYR A 360 -7.02 -0.70 -19.00
CA TYR A 360 -5.95 0.18 -19.52
C TYR A 360 -5.78 0.13 -21.04
N SER A 361 -6.52 -0.73 -21.76
CA SER A 361 -6.61 -0.67 -23.22
C SER A 361 -7.81 0.18 -23.62
N LEU A 362 -7.60 1.50 -23.65
CA LEU A 362 -8.67 2.50 -23.83
C LEU A 362 -9.02 2.77 -25.29
N TYR A 363 -10.32 2.92 -25.57
CA TYR A 363 -10.81 3.42 -26.86
C TYR A 363 -10.81 4.96 -26.89
N ASP A 364 -11.39 5.59 -25.85
CA ASP A 364 -11.44 7.04 -25.63
C ASP A 364 -11.65 7.34 -24.14
N TYR A 365 -11.31 8.56 -23.70
CA TYR A 365 -11.54 9.04 -22.32
C TYR A 365 -12.98 9.53 -22.13
N ARG A 366 -13.93 8.62 -22.34
CA ARG A 366 -15.36 8.82 -22.09
C ARG A 366 -15.83 7.79 -21.09
N ILE A 367 -16.75 8.15 -20.20
CA ILE A 367 -17.32 7.18 -19.27
C ILE A 367 -18.10 6.11 -20.05
N ALA A 368 -17.82 4.84 -19.77
CA ALA A 368 -18.39 3.71 -20.49
C ALA A 368 -19.93 3.75 -20.43
N ALA A 369 -20.57 3.58 -21.60
CA ALA A 369 -22.01 3.73 -21.73
C ALA A 369 -22.79 2.67 -20.91
N ASP A 370 -22.24 1.47 -20.76
CA ASP A 370 -22.81 0.40 -19.93
C ASP A 370 -22.71 0.67 -18.43
N LEU A 371 -21.80 1.54 -17.98
CA LEU A 371 -21.74 2.08 -16.62
C LEU A 371 -22.68 3.28 -16.40
N GLY A 372 -23.37 3.72 -17.45
CA GLY A 372 -24.36 4.78 -17.42
C GLY A 372 -23.90 6.15 -17.92
N GLY A 373 -22.66 6.25 -18.40
CA GLY A 373 -22.11 7.47 -18.99
C GLY A 373 -21.89 8.61 -18.00
N GLU A 374 -21.72 9.82 -18.53
CA GLU A 374 -21.39 11.02 -17.74
C GLU A 374 -22.46 11.39 -16.71
N ASP A 375 -23.75 11.19 -17.03
CA ASP A 375 -24.85 11.50 -16.12
C ASP A 375 -24.81 10.61 -14.85
N ALA A 376 -24.46 9.33 -15.02
CA ALA A 376 -24.33 8.40 -13.90
C ALA A 376 -23.11 8.72 -13.02
N LEU A 377 -22.00 9.14 -13.64
CA LEU A 377 -20.82 9.62 -12.92
C LEU A 377 -21.15 10.87 -12.11
N GLU A 378 -21.80 11.87 -12.72
CA GLU A 378 -22.13 13.13 -12.05
C GLU A 378 -23.06 12.89 -10.86
N ASN A 379 -24.06 12.02 -11.02
CA ASN A 379 -24.93 11.60 -9.92
C ASN A 379 -24.13 10.99 -8.76
N LEU A 380 -23.25 10.03 -9.04
CA LEU A 380 -22.40 9.40 -8.03
C LEU A 380 -21.48 10.43 -7.37
N ARG A 381 -20.88 11.33 -8.15
CA ARG A 381 -19.97 12.38 -7.68
C ARG A 381 -20.67 13.29 -6.66
N LEU A 382 -21.90 13.72 -6.94
CA LEU A 382 -22.69 14.55 -6.03
C LEU A 382 -23.00 13.82 -4.72
N ARG A 383 -23.44 12.54 -4.81
CA ARG A 383 -23.78 11.72 -3.63
C ARG A 383 -22.57 11.33 -2.78
N ALA A 384 -21.41 11.12 -3.40
CA ALA A 384 -20.15 10.86 -2.71
C ALA A 384 -19.62 12.15 -2.05
N SER A 385 -19.69 13.28 -2.76
CA SER A 385 -19.22 14.58 -2.26
C SER A 385 -20.01 15.06 -1.04
N SER A 386 -21.33 14.80 -0.97
CA SER A 386 -22.13 15.15 0.23
C SER A 386 -21.69 14.40 1.49
N ARG A 387 -20.95 13.29 1.33
CA ARG A 387 -20.36 12.46 2.39
C ARG A 387 -18.86 12.72 2.60
N GLY A 388 -18.30 13.72 1.93
CA GLY A 388 -16.88 14.05 2.00
C GLY A 388 -15.95 13.14 1.20
N ILE A 389 -16.50 12.28 0.32
CA ILE A 389 -15.73 11.36 -0.52
C ILE A 389 -15.48 12.01 -1.89
N ARG A 390 -14.21 12.13 -2.25
CA ARG A 390 -13.76 12.59 -3.57
C ARG A 390 -13.55 11.40 -4.49
N LEU A 391 -14.07 11.47 -5.71
CA LEU A 391 -13.83 10.42 -6.71
C LEU A 391 -12.41 10.57 -7.28
N ALA A 392 -11.79 9.42 -7.54
CA ALA A 392 -10.52 9.33 -8.22
C ALA A 392 -10.63 8.42 -9.46
N SER A 393 -9.86 8.73 -10.50
CA SER A 393 -9.80 7.95 -11.72
C SER A 393 -8.36 7.59 -12.09
N ASP A 394 -8.21 6.47 -12.79
CA ASP A 394 -6.99 6.20 -13.56
C ASP A 394 -6.88 7.13 -14.76
N MET A 395 -5.65 7.43 -15.15
CA MET A 395 -5.30 7.99 -16.45
C MET A 395 -4.07 7.26 -16.98
N VAL A 396 -4.16 6.74 -18.20
CA VAL A 396 -3.10 6.04 -18.94
C VAL A 396 -2.58 6.94 -20.07
N PRO A 397 -1.52 7.74 -19.84
CA PRO A 397 -1.03 8.69 -20.84
C PRO A 397 -0.04 8.06 -21.83
N ASN A 398 0.54 6.91 -21.50
CA ASN A 398 1.63 6.32 -22.29
C ASN A 398 1.17 5.75 -23.64
N HIS A 399 -0.02 5.16 -23.68
CA HIS A 399 -0.54 4.42 -24.82
C HIS A 399 -2.07 4.49 -24.90
N THR A 400 -2.63 4.05 -26.02
CA THR A 400 -4.07 3.77 -26.18
C THR A 400 -4.29 2.29 -26.46
N GLY A 401 -5.53 1.82 -26.53
CA GLY A 401 -5.82 0.51 -27.13
C GLY A 401 -5.47 0.47 -28.62
N ILE A 402 -5.14 -0.71 -29.15
CA ILE A 402 -4.82 -0.86 -30.60
C ILE A 402 -5.98 -0.47 -31.50
N ASP A 403 -7.21 -0.74 -31.07
CA ASP A 403 -8.43 -0.20 -31.69
C ASP A 403 -8.96 0.93 -30.80
N SER A 404 -8.56 2.16 -31.10
CA SER A 404 -8.93 3.37 -30.37
C SER A 404 -9.30 4.49 -31.33
N ARG A 405 -9.84 5.58 -30.80
CA ARG A 405 -10.12 6.77 -31.59
C ARG A 405 -8.85 7.33 -32.25
N TRP A 406 -7.74 7.39 -31.52
CA TRP A 406 -6.48 7.94 -32.03
C TRP A 406 -5.80 7.03 -33.04
N THR A 407 -5.86 5.71 -32.92
CA THR A 407 -5.30 4.84 -33.98
C THR A 407 -6.05 4.94 -35.31
N ARG A 408 -7.33 5.33 -35.28
CA ARG A 408 -8.16 5.58 -36.47
C ARG A 408 -7.95 6.97 -37.07
N GLU A 409 -8.01 8.00 -36.23
CA GLU A 409 -7.98 9.41 -36.66
C GLU A 409 -6.55 9.91 -36.90
N HIS A 410 -5.58 9.43 -36.12
CA HIS A 410 -4.20 9.89 -36.08
C HIS A 410 -3.18 8.74 -35.97
N PRO A 411 -3.14 7.79 -36.91
CA PRO A 411 -2.18 6.68 -36.87
C PRO A 411 -0.70 7.15 -36.92
N ASP A 412 -0.44 8.38 -37.35
CA ASP A 412 0.86 9.06 -37.34
C ASP A 412 1.38 9.45 -35.95
N TRP A 413 0.50 9.52 -34.94
CA TRP A 413 0.88 9.88 -33.56
C TRP A 413 1.61 8.78 -32.79
N PHE A 414 1.70 7.58 -33.36
CA PHE A 414 2.29 6.41 -32.70
C PHE A 414 3.72 6.14 -33.16
N ILE A 415 4.51 5.51 -32.29
CA ILE A 415 5.84 5.02 -32.67
C ILE A 415 5.63 3.86 -33.65
N GLN A 416 6.20 3.99 -34.85
CA GLN A 416 5.90 3.08 -35.95
C GLN A 416 7.05 2.97 -36.96
N LEU A 417 6.96 1.93 -37.78
CA LEU A 417 7.82 1.68 -38.93
C LEU A 417 6.97 1.39 -40.18
N ASP A 418 7.49 1.69 -41.36
CA ASP A 418 6.87 1.29 -42.63
C ASP A 418 7.20 -0.19 -43.00
N TYR A 419 7.84 -0.93 -42.10
CA TYR A 419 8.28 -2.31 -42.29
C TYR A 419 8.30 -3.11 -40.99
N PRO A 420 8.21 -4.45 -41.04
CA PRO A 420 8.30 -5.26 -39.84
C PRO A 420 9.75 -5.25 -39.31
N PRO A 421 9.97 -4.93 -38.02
CA PRO A 421 11.31 -4.87 -37.43
C PRO A 421 12.01 -6.23 -37.45
N PHE A 422 11.24 -7.31 -37.33
CA PHE A 422 11.71 -8.69 -37.47
C PHE A 422 11.09 -9.29 -38.75
N PRO A 423 11.91 -9.65 -39.76
CA PRO A 423 11.40 -10.22 -41.02
C PRO A 423 10.66 -11.56 -40.88
N ALA A 424 10.84 -12.23 -39.74
CA ALA A 424 10.17 -13.49 -39.44
C ALA A 424 8.72 -13.31 -38.96
N TYR A 425 8.33 -12.09 -38.55
CA TYR A 425 6.99 -11.81 -38.07
C TYR A 425 5.95 -12.05 -39.17
N THR A 426 4.91 -12.80 -38.81
CA THR A 426 3.75 -13.04 -39.65
C THR A 426 2.50 -12.48 -38.99
N PHE A 427 1.63 -11.88 -39.80
CA PHE A 427 0.40 -11.23 -39.35
C PHE A 427 -0.76 -11.85 -40.15
N THR A 428 -0.98 -13.15 -39.95
CA THR A 428 -2.01 -13.95 -40.64
C THR A 428 -3.24 -14.18 -39.79
N GLY A 429 -3.17 -13.83 -38.50
CA GLY A 429 -4.28 -13.88 -37.56
C GLY A 429 -5.48 -12.98 -37.93
N PRO A 430 -6.56 -13.08 -37.12
CA PRO A 430 -7.83 -12.39 -37.37
C PRO A 430 -7.69 -10.87 -37.31
N ASP A 431 -8.55 -10.16 -38.05
CA ASP A 431 -8.65 -8.70 -37.96
C ASP A 431 -9.38 -8.30 -36.66
N LEU A 432 -8.67 -7.52 -35.84
CA LEU A 432 -9.13 -7.08 -34.53
C LEU A 432 -9.90 -5.76 -34.58
N SER A 433 -9.82 -5.02 -35.69
CA SER A 433 -10.54 -3.75 -35.86
C SER A 433 -12.05 -3.92 -35.70
N SER A 434 -12.70 -2.91 -35.13
CA SER A 434 -14.16 -2.77 -35.16
C SER A 434 -14.68 -1.82 -36.25
N SER A 435 -13.78 -1.18 -37.03
CA SER A 435 -14.13 -0.36 -38.19
C SER A 435 -13.69 -1.03 -39.50
N PRO A 436 -14.49 -0.97 -40.59
CA PRO A 436 -14.06 -1.46 -41.90
C PRO A 436 -12.94 -0.62 -42.54
N ASP A 437 -12.69 0.60 -42.04
CA ASP A 437 -11.72 1.53 -42.62
C ASP A 437 -10.26 1.15 -42.38
N ILE A 438 -10.00 0.40 -41.32
CA ILE A 438 -8.67 -0.06 -40.94
C ILE A 438 -8.70 -1.54 -40.60
N SER A 439 -7.58 -2.22 -40.83
CA SER A 439 -7.36 -3.59 -40.38
C SER A 439 -6.20 -3.64 -39.39
N LEU A 440 -6.41 -4.36 -38.29
CA LEU A 440 -5.49 -4.45 -37.16
C LEU A 440 -5.17 -5.92 -36.88
N GLN A 441 -3.90 -6.31 -36.99
CA GLN A 441 -3.47 -7.69 -36.78
C GLN A 441 -2.23 -7.74 -35.92
N ILE A 442 -2.27 -8.53 -34.85
CA ILE A 442 -1.09 -8.84 -34.04
C ILE A 442 -0.29 -9.98 -34.68
N GLU A 443 0.95 -10.13 -34.23
CA GLU A 443 1.85 -11.16 -34.73
C GLU A 443 1.42 -12.56 -34.27
N ASP A 444 1.62 -13.57 -35.13
CA ASP A 444 1.04 -14.90 -34.95
C ASP A 444 1.65 -15.71 -33.79
N GLY A 445 2.92 -15.46 -33.45
CA GLY A 445 3.61 -16.02 -32.29
C GLY A 445 2.93 -15.69 -30.97
N TYR A 446 2.18 -14.57 -30.91
CA TYR A 446 1.40 -14.20 -29.73
C TYR A 446 0.30 -15.22 -29.42
N TRP A 447 -0.41 -15.72 -30.43
CA TRP A 447 -1.48 -16.70 -30.24
C TRP A 447 -0.98 -18.05 -29.71
N SER A 448 0.24 -18.42 -30.10
CA SER A 448 0.89 -19.67 -29.70
C SER A 448 1.80 -19.52 -28.48
N LYS A 449 1.96 -18.30 -27.94
CA LYS A 449 2.92 -17.94 -26.89
C LYS A 449 4.36 -18.35 -27.22
N THR A 450 4.71 -18.34 -28.50
CA THR A 450 6.06 -18.67 -28.97
C THR A 450 6.96 -17.44 -29.14
N ASP A 451 6.34 -16.26 -29.28
CA ASP A 451 7.01 -14.95 -29.30
C ASP A 451 6.06 -13.88 -28.73
N ALA A 452 6.63 -12.77 -28.26
CA ALA A 452 5.93 -11.60 -27.76
C ALA A 452 6.29 -10.39 -28.64
N ALA A 453 5.75 -10.38 -29.86
CA ALA A 453 6.12 -9.40 -30.88
C ALA A 453 5.93 -7.95 -30.42
N VAL A 454 6.87 -7.09 -30.81
CA VAL A 454 6.90 -5.68 -30.36
C VAL A 454 5.99 -4.75 -31.15
N VAL A 455 5.42 -5.19 -32.28
CA VAL A 455 4.57 -4.38 -33.15
C VAL A 455 3.32 -5.15 -33.58
N PHE A 456 2.26 -4.42 -33.92
CA PHE A 456 1.11 -4.92 -34.68
C PHE A 456 1.05 -4.28 -36.07
N ARG A 457 0.43 -4.98 -37.02
CA ARG A 457 0.19 -4.48 -38.37
C ARG A 457 -1.09 -3.66 -38.40
N HIS A 458 -0.97 -2.41 -38.84
CA HIS A 458 -2.06 -1.52 -39.14
C HIS A 458 -2.14 -1.31 -40.65
N VAL A 459 -3.30 -1.58 -41.25
CA VAL A 459 -3.58 -1.30 -42.67
C VAL A 459 -4.69 -0.28 -42.75
N ASP A 460 -4.43 0.83 -43.42
CA ASP A 460 -5.48 1.76 -43.83
C ASP A 460 -6.12 1.18 -45.11
N ASN A 461 -7.37 0.72 -45.02
CA ASN A 461 -8.05 0.04 -46.12
C ASN A 461 -8.49 1.01 -47.23
N ARG A 462 -8.48 2.32 -46.95
CA ARG A 462 -8.82 3.37 -47.93
C ARG A 462 -7.62 3.71 -48.82
N SER A 463 -6.43 3.79 -48.22
CA SER A 463 -5.19 4.14 -48.93
C SER A 463 -4.33 2.93 -49.31
N GLY A 464 -4.55 1.78 -48.69
CA GLY A 464 -3.68 0.60 -48.77
C GLY A 464 -2.37 0.75 -47.99
N ARG A 465 -2.19 1.84 -47.23
CA ARG A 465 -0.95 2.09 -46.49
C ARG A 465 -0.81 1.15 -45.31
N VAL A 466 0.30 0.41 -45.28
CA VAL A 466 0.66 -0.50 -44.19
C VAL A 466 1.65 0.18 -43.25
N ARG A 467 1.40 0.05 -41.95
CA ARG A 467 2.26 0.52 -40.85
C ARG A 467 2.46 -0.61 -39.86
N TYR A 468 3.59 -0.58 -39.17
CA TYR A 468 3.90 -1.48 -38.05
C TYR A 468 4.07 -0.61 -36.82
N ILE A 469 3.04 -0.59 -35.98
CA ILE A 469 2.95 0.28 -34.80
C ILE A 469 3.41 -0.50 -33.58
N TYR A 470 4.25 0.12 -32.74
CA TYR A 470 4.73 -0.53 -31.52
C TYR A 470 3.64 -0.65 -30.47
N HIS A 471 3.64 -1.79 -29.78
CA HIS A 471 2.85 -1.99 -28.57
C HIS A 471 3.40 -1.14 -27.42
N GLY A 472 2.54 -0.76 -26.48
CA GLY A 472 2.98 -0.12 -25.24
C GLY A 472 3.91 -1.06 -24.45
N ASN A 473 4.97 -0.50 -23.87
CA ASN A 473 5.99 -1.27 -23.16
C ASN A 473 6.75 -0.36 -22.18
N ASP A 474 7.12 -0.91 -21.03
CA ASP A 474 7.86 -0.27 -19.93
C ASP A 474 9.36 -0.65 -19.88
N GLY A 475 9.83 -1.50 -20.80
CA GLY A 475 11.18 -2.07 -20.80
C GLY A 475 11.27 -3.48 -20.22
N THR A 476 10.14 -4.09 -19.85
CA THR A 476 10.08 -5.50 -19.44
C THR A 476 10.01 -6.45 -20.64
N SER A 477 10.04 -7.76 -20.37
CA SER A 477 10.23 -8.79 -21.39
C SER A 477 9.09 -8.89 -22.42
N THR A 478 7.86 -8.54 -22.03
CA THR A 478 6.65 -8.77 -22.82
C THR A 478 5.88 -7.46 -23.01
N PRO A 479 5.70 -6.96 -24.25
CA PRO A 479 4.89 -5.77 -24.50
C PRO A 479 3.41 -6.00 -24.17
N TRP A 480 2.68 -4.92 -23.89
CA TRP A 480 1.21 -4.95 -23.72
C TRP A 480 0.54 -5.03 -25.09
N ASN A 481 0.26 -6.25 -25.51
CA ASN A 481 -0.17 -6.63 -26.86
C ASN A 481 -1.51 -6.04 -27.34
N ASP A 482 -2.33 -5.51 -26.44
CA ASP A 482 -3.61 -4.86 -26.75
C ASP A 482 -3.52 -3.33 -26.73
N THR A 483 -2.30 -2.77 -26.69
CA THR A 483 -2.04 -1.33 -26.63
C THR A 483 -1.16 -0.84 -27.79
N ALA A 484 -1.21 0.47 -28.07
CA ALA A 484 -0.42 1.17 -29.10
C ALA A 484 0.34 2.36 -28.48
N GLN A 485 1.66 2.38 -28.66
CA GLN A 485 2.56 3.35 -28.01
C GLN A 485 2.54 4.73 -28.69
N LEU A 486 2.29 5.78 -27.92
CA LEU A 486 2.32 7.16 -28.40
C LEU A 486 3.74 7.69 -28.57
N ASN A 487 3.95 8.56 -29.56
CA ASN A 487 5.22 9.19 -29.87
C ASN A 487 5.33 10.60 -29.27
N TYR A 488 5.93 10.68 -28.08
CA TYR A 488 6.14 11.94 -27.36
C TYR A 488 7.23 12.84 -27.96
N LEU A 489 7.89 12.48 -29.07
CA LEU A 489 8.71 13.44 -29.81
C LEU A 489 7.85 14.47 -30.57
N LEU A 490 6.58 14.16 -30.84
CA LEU A 490 5.65 15.04 -31.53
C LEU A 490 5.00 16.03 -30.54
N PRO A 491 5.13 17.36 -30.73
CA PRO A 491 4.53 18.34 -29.83
C PRO A 491 3.00 18.27 -29.78
N GLU A 492 2.35 17.98 -30.90
CA GLU A 492 0.90 17.80 -31.02
C GLU A 492 0.38 16.64 -30.17
N VAL A 493 1.15 15.55 -30.05
CA VAL A 493 0.79 14.41 -29.20
C VAL A 493 0.86 14.82 -27.73
N ARG A 494 1.92 15.52 -27.32
CA ARG A 494 2.07 16.01 -25.94
C ARG A 494 0.92 16.94 -25.55
N GLU A 495 0.58 17.91 -26.40
CA GLU A 495 -0.54 18.82 -26.14
C GLU A 495 -1.89 18.08 -26.13
N ALA A 496 -2.13 17.13 -27.04
CA ALA A 496 -3.36 16.34 -27.04
C ALA A 496 -3.52 15.54 -25.74
N VAL A 497 -2.46 14.89 -25.25
CA VAL A 497 -2.49 14.18 -23.97
C VAL A 497 -2.69 15.14 -22.81
N ILE A 498 -2.00 16.30 -22.76
CA ILE A 498 -2.20 17.31 -21.71
C ILE A 498 -3.67 17.77 -21.68
N ARG A 499 -4.29 18.03 -22.84
CA ARG A 499 -5.70 18.42 -22.93
C ARG A 499 -6.63 17.33 -22.41
N THR A 500 -6.33 16.07 -22.68
CA THR A 500 -7.06 14.93 -22.12
C THR A 500 -6.90 14.84 -20.61
N ILE A 501 -5.68 15.05 -20.07
CA ILE A 501 -5.45 15.10 -18.63
C ILE A 501 -6.26 16.22 -17.97
N LEU A 502 -6.28 17.41 -18.58
CA LEU A 502 -7.08 18.54 -18.11
C LEU A 502 -8.59 18.28 -18.20
N HIS A 503 -9.04 17.52 -19.20
CA HIS A 503 -10.43 17.06 -19.28
C HIS A 503 -10.77 16.14 -18.10
N VAL A 504 -9.93 15.13 -17.82
CA VAL A 504 -10.09 14.22 -16.68
C VAL A 504 -10.04 14.99 -15.35
N ALA A 505 -9.13 15.95 -15.20
CA ALA A 505 -8.99 16.78 -13.98
C ALA A 505 -10.24 17.61 -13.65
N ARG A 506 -11.04 17.97 -14.66
CA ARG A 506 -12.32 18.67 -14.45
C ARG A 506 -13.43 17.75 -13.94
N GLN A 507 -13.32 16.43 -14.20
CA GLN A 507 -14.28 15.43 -13.75
C GLN A 507 -13.86 14.80 -12.41
N PHE A 508 -12.56 14.62 -12.20
CA PHE A 508 -12.00 13.93 -11.04
C PHE A 508 -10.98 14.80 -10.30
N PRO A 509 -11.22 15.13 -9.02
CA PRO A 509 -10.26 15.88 -8.20
C PRO A 509 -9.02 15.07 -7.84
N ILE A 510 -9.00 13.75 -8.05
CA ILE A 510 -7.84 12.88 -7.79
C ILE A 510 -7.57 12.07 -9.07
N ILE A 511 -6.35 12.14 -9.59
CA ILE A 511 -5.93 11.37 -10.78
C ILE A 511 -4.75 10.50 -10.40
N ARG A 512 -4.84 9.21 -10.71
CA ARG A 512 -3.70 8.27 -10.67
C ARG A 512 -3.19 8.03 -12.08
N PHE A 513 -1.93 8.36 -12.34
CA PHE A 513 -1.26 8.13 -13.61
C PHE A 513 -0.60 6.77 -13.62
N ASP A 514 -0.99 5.94 -14.59
CA ASP A 514 -0.42 4.62 -14.85
C ASP A 514 0.97 4.72 -15.51
N ALA A 515 1.90 3.87 -15.07
CA ALA A 515 3.26 3.72 -15.58
C ALA A 515 3.97 5.07 -15.84
N ALA A 516 3.82 6.03 -14.93
CA ALA A 516 4.23 7.41 -15.14
C ALA A 516 5.73 7.57 -15.42
N MET A 517 6.56 6.67 -14.85
CA MET A 517 8.00 6.61 -15.07
C MET A 517 8.40 6.44 -16.56
N THR A 518 7.56 5.79 -17.36
CA THR A 518 7.84 5.56 -18.80
C THR A 518 7.88 6.84 -19.62
N LEU A 519 7.18 7.89 -19.16
CA LEU A 519 7.08 9.18 -19.83
C LEU A 519 8.02 10.25 -19.28
N ALA A 520 8.75 9.97 -18.20
CA ALA A 520 9.83 10.84 -17.78
C ALA A 520 10.85 10.95 -18.92
N LYS A 521 11.25 12.17 -19.29
CA LYS A 521 12.06 12.46 -20.47
C LYS A 521 13.29 11.55 -20.61
N LYS A 522 14.01 11.31 -19.50
CA LYS A 522 15.17 10.39 -19.42
C LYS A 522 14.81 8.95 -19.83
N HIS A 523 13.71 8.41 -19.31
CA HIS A 523 13.31 7.03 -19.59
C HIS A 523 12.63 6.87 -20.93
N PHE A 524 11.86 7.86 -21.37
CA PHE A 524 11.31 7.85 -22.72
C PHE A 524 12.43 7.76 -23.77
N GLN A 525 13.53 8.52 -23.58
CA GLN A 525 14.74 8.37 -24.39
C GLN A 525 15.34 6.96 -24.28
N ARG A 526 15.62 6.50 -23.05
CA ARG A 526 16.23 5.17 -22.81
C ARG A 526 15.47 4.02 -23.48
N LEU A 527 14.14 4.05 -23.44
CA LEU A 527 13.29 2.98 -23.95
C LEU A 527 13.12 3.06 -25.48
N TRP A 528 12.73 4.21 -26.00
CA TRP A 528 12.27 4.34 -27.38
C TRP A 528 13.31 4.90 -28.35
N PHE A 529 14.24 5.72 -27.86
CA PHE A 529 15.25 6.42 -28.64
C PHE A 529 16.61 6.44 -27.91
N PRO A 530 17.19 5.26 -27.60
CA PRO A 530 18.36 5.14 -26.73
C PRO A 530 19.57 5.91 -27.28
N GLN A 531 20.55 6.21 -26.43
CA GLN A 531 21.82 6.77 -26.92
C GLN A 531 22.75 5.65 -27.40
N LYS A 532 23.58 5.94 -28.40
CA LYS A 532 24.61 4.99 -28.86
C LYS A 532 25.59 4.67 -27.73
N GLY A 533 25.91 3.40 -27.55
CA GLY A 533 26.80 2.85 -26.54
C GLY A 533 26.13 2.48 -25.21
N LEU A 534 24.86 2.86 -25.00
CA LEU A 534 24.15 2.65 -23.74
C LEU A 534 23.07 1.56 -23.80
N GLY A 535 22.94 0.86 -24.94
CA GLY A 535 21.96 -0.22 -25.15
C GLY A 535 20.50 0.24 -25.30
N GLY A 536 19.64 -0.68 -25.76
CA GLY A 536 18.18 -0.47 -25.92
C GLY A 536 17.35 -1.20 -24.85
N GLY A 537 16.30 -0.54 -24.36
CA GLY A 537 15.33 -1.15 -23.44
C GLY A 537 14.23 -1.95 -24.13
N ILE A 538 13.87 -1.58 -25.36
CA ILE A 538 12.81 -2.20 -26.16
C ILE A 538 13.43 -2.89 -27.37
N PRO A 539 13.06 -4.14 -27.71
CA PRO A 539 13.56 -4.80 -28.91
C PRO A 539 13.43 -3.96 -30.16
N SER A 540 14.44 -4.04 -31.01
CA SER A 540 14.55 -3.29 -32.26
C SER A 540 14.66 -1.77 -32.10
N ARG A 541 14.90 -1.24 -30.89
CA ARG A 541 15.06 0.21 -30.69
C ARG A 541 16.51 0.66 -30.62
N ALA A 542 17.47 -0.22 -30.32
CA ALA A 542 18.89 0.12 -30.38
C ALA A 542 19.33 0.67 -31.76
N GLU A 543 18.79 0.15 -32.85
CA GLU A 543 19.03 0.66 -34.21
C GLU A 543 18.42 2.03 -34.53
N HIS A 544 17.56 2.56 -33.66
CA HIS A 544 16.89 3.85 -33.79
C HIS A 544 17.41 4.88 -32.77
N ALA A 545 18.66 4.69 -32.32
CA ALA A 545 19.31 5.55 -31.34
C ALA A 545 19.34 7.03 -31.76
N LEU A 546 19.09 7.93 -30.82
CA LEU A 546 19.07 9.37 -31.06
C LEU A 546 20.09 10.09 -30.14
N PRO A 547 20.99 10.92 -30.70
CA PRO A 547 21.90 11.72 -29.88
C PRO A 547 21.13 12.66 -28.95
N ARG A 548 21.65 12.84 -27.74
CA ARG A 548 21.01 13.64 -26.69
C ARG A 548 20.59 15.03 -27.15
N LYS A 549 21.50 15.78 -27.77
CA LYS A 549 21.22 17.12 -28.31
C LYS A 549 19.99 17.14 -29.22
N ARG A 550 19.88 16.16 -30.14
CA ARG A 550 18.76 16.09 -31.07
C ARG A 550 17.46 15.67 -30.38
N PHE A 551 17.54 14.76 -29.42
CA PHE A 551 16.40 14.39 -28.59
C PHE A 551 15.86 15.61 -27.82
N ASP A 552 16.75 16.42 -27.24
CA ASP A 552 16.40 17.63 -26.49
C ASP A 552 15.77 18.71 -27.38
N GLU A 553 16.15 18.82 -28.65
CA GLU A 553 15.48 19.71 -29.61
C GLU A 553 14.03 19.28 -29.89
N LEU A 554 13.76 17.97 -29.93
CA LEU A 554 12.43 17.42 -30.24
C LEU A 554 11.51 17.30 -29.00
N PHE A 555 12.11 17.09 -27.83
CA PHE A 555 11.45 16.97 -26.55
C PHE A 555 12.06 17.98 -25.56
N PRO A 556 11.83 19.29 -25.74
CA PRO A 556 12.57 20.32 -25.00
C PRO A 556 12.26 20.36 -23.51
N VAL A 557 10.97 20.28 -23.16
CA VAL A 557 10.47 20.39 -21.78
C VAL A 557 10.13 19.01 -21.25
N GLU A 558 10.40 18.77 -19.97
CA GLU A 558 9.96 17.56 -19.28
C GLU A 558 8.42 17.51 -19.20
N PHE A 559 7.83 16.44 -19.75
CA PHE A 559 6.38 16.34 -19.96
C PHE A 559 5.60 16.48 -18.66
N TRP A 560 6.02 15.75 -17.62
CA TRP A 560 5.34 15.80 -16.33
C TRP A 560 5.41 17.16 -15.66
N ARG A 561 6.52 17.88 -15.84
CA ARG A 561 6.65 19.25 -15.32
C ARG A 561 5.63 20.17 -15.98
N GLU A 562 5.48 20.06 -17.30
CA GLU A 562 4.49 20.81 -18.06
C GLU A 562 3.06 20.43 -17.64
N VAL A 563 2.75 19.15 -17.47
CA VAL A 563 1.45 18.68 -16.96
C VAL A 563 1.13 19.31 -15.61
N VAL A 564 2.04 19.23 -14.65
CA VAL A 564 1.81 19.76 -13.30
C VAL A 564 1.60 21.28 -13.33
N ASP A 565 2.41 22.02 -14.10
CA ASP A 565 2.27 23.47 -14.22
C ASP A 565 0.94 23.86 -14.87
N ARG A 566 0.51 23.13 -15.90
CA ARG A 566 -0.76 23.34 -16.59
C ARG A 566 -1.95 22.98 -15.72
N VAL A 567 -1.89 21.89 -14.96
CA VAL A 567 -2.93 21.52 -13.98
C VAL A 567 -3.02 22.57 -12.89
N ALA A 568 -1.90 23.03 -12.33
CA ALA A 568 -1.92 24.10 -11.33
C ALA A 568 -2.54 25.41 -11.86
N ALA A 569 -2.39 25.72 -13.15
CA ALA A 569 -2.97 26.90 -13.76
C ALA A 569 -4.44 26.74 -14.19
N GLU A 570 -4.82 25.58 -14.75
CA GLU A 570 -6.13 25.37 -15.38
C GLU A 570 -7.10 24.52 -14.55
N ALA A 571 -6.60 23.78 -13.55
CA ALA A 571 -7.35 22.90 -12.63
C ALA A 571 -6.65 22.80 -11.24
N PRO A 572 -6.52 23.91 -10.49
CA PRO A 572 -5.67 24.01 -9.27
C PRO A 572 -6.08 23.13 -8.07
N ASP A 573 -7.26 22.51 -8.10
CA ASP A 573 -7.77 21.66 -7.01
C ASP A 573 -7.72 20.16 -7.36
N THR A 574 -6.70 19.76 -8.12
CA THR A 574 -6.50 18.37 -8.58
C THR A 574 -5.27 17.75 -7.93
N LEU A 575 -5.48 16.67 -7.18
CA LEU A 575 -4.43 15.84 -6.62
C LEU A 575 -3.92 14.84 -7.66
N LEU A 576 -2.60 14.85 -7.89
CA LEU A 576 -1.95 14.01 -8.90
C LEU A 576 -1.07 12.94 -8.24
N LEU A 577 -1.36 11.67 -8.54
CA LEU A 577 -0.64 10.49 -8.04
C LEU A 577 0.12 9.87 -9.21
N ALA A 578 1.45 9.76 -9.12
CA ALA A 578 2.24 8.97 -10.05
C ALA A 578 2.40 7.54 -9.54
N GLU A 579 2.01 6.56 -10.36
CA GLU A 579 2.64 5.26 -10.29
C GLU A 579 4.02 5.35 -10.96
N ALA A 580 5.06 5.53 -10.16
CA ALA A 580 6.43 5.48 -10.62
C ALA A 580 7.22 4.48 -9.76
N PHE A 581 8.08 3.72 -10.43
CA PHE A 581 9.03 2.79 -9.81
C PHE A 581 10.45 3.20 -10.24
N TRP A 582 11.43 2.33 -10.00
CA TRP A 582 12.85 2.52 -10.37
C TRP A 582 13.58 3.59 -9.56
N LEU A 583 13.27 3.73 -8.25
CA LEU A 583 13.95 4.67 -7.34
C LEU A 583 13.80 6.15 -7.75
N MET A 584 12.79 6.47 -8.57
CA MET A 584 12.50 7.82 -9.05
C MET A 584 11.53 8.60 -8.16
N GLU A 585 11.10 8.05 -7.04
CA GLU A 585 10.05 8.61 -6.20
C GLU A 585 10.40 10.05 -5.79
N GLY A 586 11.65 10.27 -5.37
CA GLY A 586 12.18 11.61 -5.10
C GLY A 586 12.12 12.54 -6.31
N TYR A 587 12.53 12.09 -7.50
CA TYR A 587 12.49 12.87 -8.74
C TYR A 587 11.05 13.30 -9.09
N PHE A 588 10.07 12.41 -8.98
CA PHE A 588 8.68 12.71 -9.31
C PHE A 588 8.07 13.78 -8.39
N VAL A 589 8.30 13.70 -7.09
CA VAL A 589 7.65 14.63 -6.14
C VAL A 589 8.45 15.91 -5.97
N ARG A 590 9.78 15.81 -5.89
CA ARG A 590 10.67 16.96 -5.65
C ARG A 590 10.92 17.76 -6.92
N THR A 591 11.20 17.10 -8.05
CA THR A 591 11.63 17.78 -9.29
C THR A 591 10.46 18.01 -10.24
N LEU A 592 9.70 16.95 -10.53
CA LEU A 592 8.55 17.03 -11.46
C LEU A 592 7.32 17.69 -10.83
N GLY A 593 7.25 17.75 -9.49
CA GLY A 593 6.17 18.38 -8.74
C GLY A 593 4.90 17.53 -8.66
N MET A 594 4.98 16.22 -8.88
CA MET A 594 3.83 15.34 -8.65
C MET A 594 3.41 15.42 -7.18
N HIS A 595 2.11 15.50 -6.90
CA HIS A 595 1.65 15.66 -5.52
C HIS A 595 1.94 14.42 -4.70
N ARG A 596 1.77 13.22 -5.29
CA ARG A 596 2.03 11.94 -4.63
C ARG A 596 2.71 10.96 -5.58
N VAL A 597 3.47 10.01 -5.04
CA VAL A 597 4.13 8.93 -5.81
C VAL A 597 4.04 7.61 -5.05
N TYR A 598 3.90 6.50 -5.76
CA TYR A 598 3.82 5.17 -5.16
C TYR A 598 5.09 4.81 -4.40
N ASN A 599 4.94 4.15 -3.24
CA ASN A 599 6.04 3.63 -2.44
C ASN A 599 5.92 2.10 -2.31
N SER A 600 6.40 1.37 -3.32
CA SER A 600 6.39 -0.09 -3.29
C SER A 600 7.31 -0.69 -2.23
N ALA A 601 8.29 0.08 -1.74
CA ALA A 601 9.19 -0.36 -0.67
C ALA A 601 8.40 -0.62 0.63
N PHE A 602 7.36 0.17 0.92
CA PHE A 602 6.45 -0.06 2.06
C PHE A 602 5.90 -1.49 2.04
N MET A 603 5.25 -1.88 0.95
CA MET A 603 4.64 -3.21 0.83
C MET A 603 5.70 -4.33 0.82
N ASN A 604 6.69 -4.22 -0.08
CA ASN A 604 7.64 -5.30 -0.33
C ASN A 604 8.57 -5.56 0.86
N MET A 605 9.06 -4.52 1.53
CA MET A 605 9.96 -4.71 2.66
C MET A 605 9.21 -5.16 3.92
N LEU A 606 7.99 -4.64 4.18
CA LEU A 606 7.22 -5.07 5.36
C LEU A 606 6.71 -6.51 5.23
N LYS A 607 6.25 -6.93 4.05
CA LYS A 607 5.78 -8.32 3.85
C LYS A 607 6.93 -9.33 4.01
N MET A 608 8.12 -9.00 3.49
CA MET A 608 9.32 -9.83 3.57
C MET A 608 10.09 -9.67 4.89
N GLU A 609 9.62 -8.82 5.83
CA GLU A 609 10.30 -8.49 7.09
C GLU A 609 11.72 -7.94 6.91
N GLU A 610 11.98 -7.26 5.79
CA GLU A 610 13.22 -6.51 5.55
C GLU A 610 13.19 -5.15 6.28
N ASN A 611 12.85 -5.19 7.57
CA ASN A 611 12.56 -4.01 8.40
C ASN A 611 13.72 -3.02 8.45
N ALA A 612 14.96 -3.53 8.55
CA ALA A 612 16.16 -2.71 8.53
C ALA A 612 16.30 -1.90 7.23
N LYS A 613 15.98 -2.50 6.07
CA LYS A 613 16.02 -1.78 4.78
C LYS A 613 14.96 -0.69 4.74
N TYR A 614 13.74 -0.97 5.20
CA TYR A 614 12.67 0.02 5.20
C TYR A 614 12.95 1.18 6.17
N ARG A 615 13.44 0.87 7.38
CA ARG A 615 13.92 1.90 8.33
C ARG A 615 15.02 2.75 7.70
N GLN A 616 15.99 2.14 7.02
CA GLN A 616 17.05 2.88 6.35
C GLN A 616 16.52 3.77 5.23
N THR A 617 15.56 3.30 4.42
CA THR A 617 14.87 4.12 3.41
C THR A 617 14.22 5.36 4.04
N VAL A 618 13.50 5.21 5.16
CA VAL A 618 12.89 6.36 5.86
C VAL A 618 13.96 7.30 6.43
N LYS A 619 15.04 6.75 7.01
CA LYS A 619 16.19 7.56 7.50
C LYS A 619 16.80 8.39 6.38
N ASN A 620 17.09 7.77 5.23
CA ASN A 620 17.65 8.44 4.06
C ASN A 620 16.74 9.58 3.55
N VAL A 621 15.42 9.36 3.53
CA VAL A 621 14.44 10.40 3.18
C VAL A 621 14.50 11.57 4.18
N LEU A 622 14.48 11.27 5.48
CA LEU A 622 14.50 12.30 6.52
C LEU A 622 15.80 13.10 6.55
N GLU A 623 16.94 12.45 6.28
CA GLU A 623 18.25 13.08 6.20
C GLU A 623 18.39 13.94 4.94
N PHE A 624 17.76 13.57 3.83
CA PHE A 624 17.80 14.33 2.59
C PHE A 624 16.77 15.47 2.56
N ASN A 625 15.48 15.15 2.57
CA ASN A 625 14.38 16.12 2.60
C ASN A 625 13.11 15.45 3.17
N PRO A 626 12.72 15.76 4.43
CA PRO A 626 11.53 15.19 5.07
C PRO A 626 10.23 15.41 4.32
N GLU A 627 10.10 16.47 3.51
CA GLU A 627 8.88 16.76 2.74
C GLU A 627 8.57 15.68 1.70
N ILE A 628 9.52 14.84 1.30
CA ILE A 628 9.29 13.70 0.41
C ILE A 628 8.42 12.63 1.09
N LEU A 629 8.59 12.42 2.40
CA LEU A 629 7.88 11.36 3.13
C LEU A 629 6.35 11.53 3.07
N GLN A 630 5.86 12.76 3.20
CA GLN A 630 4.43 13.08 3.09
C GLN A 630 3.87 13.00 1.66
N ARG A 631 4.73 12.72 0.67
CA ARG A 631 4.36 12.60 -0.74
C ARG A 631 4.22 11.14 -1.18
N PHE A 632 4.56 10.17 -0.34
CA PHE A 632 4.38 8.76 -0.69
C PHE A 632 2.92 8.34 -0.65
N VAL A 633 2.54 7.47 -1.59
CA VAL A 633 1.35 6.63 -1.49
C VAL A 633 1.81 5.29 -0.92
N ASN A 634 1.47 5.05 0.34
CA ASN A 634 1.73 3.77 0.98
C ASN A 634 0.53 2.85 0.74
N PHE A 635 0.79 1.56 0.52
CA PHE A 635 -0.25 0.56 0.29
C PHE A 635 0.24 -0.83 0.70
N MET A 636 -0.70 -1.72 1.05
CA MET A 636 -0.41 -3.14 1.34
C MET A 636 -0.66 -4.04 0.12
N ASN A 637 -1.51 -3.59 -0.79
CA ASN A 637 -1.67 -4.16 -2.13
C ASN A 637 -2.22 -3.10 -3.08
N ASN A 638 -2.08 -3.36 -4.37
CA ASN A 638 -2.71 -2.62 -5.45
C ASN A 638 -3.35 -3.65 -6.42
N PRO A 639 -4.00 -3.21 -7.51
CA PRO A 639 -4.57 -4.10 -8.53
C PRO A 639 -3.62 -5.14 -9.12
N ASP A 640 -2.36 -4.77 -9.33
CA ASP A 640 -1.38 -5.59 -10.04
C ASP A 640 -0.65 -6.57 -9.09
N GLU A 641 -0.78 -6.38 -7.79
CA GLU A 641 -0.14 -7.17 -6.74
C GLU A 641 -1.06 -8.25 -6.17
N ARG A 642 -0.50 -9.18 -5.40
CA ARG A 642 -1.29 -10.17 -4.65
C ARG A 642 -2.14 -9.48 -3.58
N THR A 643 -3.25 -10.08 -3.16
CA THR A 643 -4.14 -9.47 -2.16
C THR A 643 -3.40 -9.25 -0.83
N ALA A 644 -3.83 -8.27 -0.04
CA ALA A 644 -3.20 -7.98 1.24
C ALA A 644 -3.25 -9.20 2.19
N ILE A 645 -4.32 -10.01 2.11
CA ILE A 645 -4.46 -11.24 2.90
C ILE A 645 -3.46 -12.31 2.49
N ASP A 646 -3.23 -12.52 1.20
CA ASP A 646 -2.22 -13.47 0.72
C ASP A 646 -0.80 -13.06 1.15
N GLN A 647 -0.54 -11.75 1.24
CA GLN A 647 0.78 -11.22 1.55
C GLN A 647 1.08 -11.08 3.06
N PHE A 648 0.09 -10.70 3.87
CA PHE A 648 0.28 -10.37 5.30
C PHE A 648 -0.52 -11.27 6.26
N GLY A 649 -1.39 -12.14 5.75
CA GLY A 649 -2.33 -12.92 6.55
C GLY A 649 -3.50 -12.07 7.07
N LYS A 650 -4.16 -12.55 8.13
CA LYS A 650 -5.35 -11.92 8.75
C LYS A 650 -5.14 -11.46 10.20
N GLU A 651 -3.97 -11.73 10.76
CA GLU A 651 -3.69 -11.58 12.18
C GLU A 651 -2.83 -10.33 12.48
N GLY A 652 -2.01 -10.38 13.54
CA GLY A 652 -1.24 -9.25 14.05
C GLY A 652 -0.41 -8.54 12.98
N LYS A 653 0.26 -9.28 12.09
CA LYS A 653 1.10 -8.70 11.03
C LYS A 653 0.32 -7.78 10.09
N TYR A 654 -0.86 -8.23 9.65
CA TYR A 654 -1.74 -7.42 8.81
C TYR A 654 -2.18 -6.14 9.53
N ILE A 655 -2.68 -6.28 10.77
CA ILE A 655 -3.21 -5.14 11.52
C ILE A 655 -2.10 -4.13 11.85
N GLY A 656 -0.92 -4.60 12.25
CA GLY A 656 0.22 -3.73 12.53
C GLY A 656 0.75 -3.01 11.28
N ALA A 657 0.80 -3.68 10.13
CA ALA A 657 1.11 -3.04 8.85
C ALA A 657 0.05 -1.99 8.45
N ALA A 658 -1.25 -2.26 8.71
CA ALA A 658 -2.34 -1.31 8.48
C ALA A 658 -2.27 -0.10 9.44
N VAL A 659 -1.80 -0.26 10.67
CA VAL A 659 -1.52 0.85 11.59
C VAL A 659 -0.43 1.73 11.01
N LEU A 660 0.68 1.16 10.54
CA LEU A 660 1.74 1.93 9.86
C LEU A 660 1.22 2.67 8.63
N LEU A 661 0.39 2.00 7.83
CA LEU A 661 -0.19 2.57 6.63
C LEU A 661 -0.93 3.88 6.93
N VAL A 662 -1.78 3.90 7.96
CA VAL A 662 -2.65 5.06 8.27
C VAL A 662 -1.99 6.10 9.17
N THR A 663 -0.90 5.77 9.86
CA THR A 663 -0.21 6.66 10.82
C THR A 663 1.14 7.21 10.36
N MET A 664 1.72 6.67 9.28
CA MET A 664 2.86 7.30 8.60
C MET A 664 2.42 8.53 7.79
N PRO A 665 3.31 9.54 7.59
CA PRO A 665 3.07 10.59 6.61
C PRO A 665 2.91 10.01 5.20
N GLY A 666 2.17 10.73 4.35
CA GLY A 666 1.84 10.28 3.01
C GLY A 666 0.43 9.71 2.90
N LEU A 667 -0.04 9.44 1.69
CA LEU A 667 -1.41 9.01 1.40
C LEU A 667 -1.55 7.49 1.64
N PRO A 668 -2.39 7.04 2.60
CA PRO A 668 -2.75 5.63 2.71
C PRO A 668 -3.73 5.21 1.62
N MET A 669 -3.41 4.13 0.91
CA MET A 669 -4.27 3.50 -0.08
C MET A 669 -4.60 2.05 0.31
N PHE A 670 -5.90 1.74 0.33
CA PHE A 670 -6.44 0.40 0.53
C PHE A 670 -6.85 -0.23 -0.80
N GLY A 671 -6.49 -1.49 -1.01
CA GLY A 671 -6.87 -2.25 -2.19
C GLY A 671 -8.33 -2.71 -2.18
N HIS A 672 -8.83 -3.13 -3.34
CA HIS A 672 -10.15 -3.71 -3.47
C HIS A 672 -10.26 -5.01 -2.63
N GLY A 673 -11.30 -5.12 -1.81
CA GLY A 673 -11.55 -6.29 -0.95
C GLY A 673 -10.63 -6.39 0.29
N GLN A 674 -9.75 -5.42 0.52
CA GLN A 674 -8.76 -5.48 1.60
C GLN A 674 -9.40 -5.48 3.00
N ILE A 675 -10.47 -4.70 3.21
CA ILE A 675 -11.17 -4.60 4.51
C ILE A 675 -12.00 -5.86 4.76
N GLU A 676 -12.67 -6.33 3.70
CA GLU A 676 -13.54 -7.49 3.70
C GLU A 676 -12.76 -8.82 3.80
N GLY A 677 -11.46 -8.79 3.49
CA GLY A 677 -10.57 -9.96 3.56
C GLY A 677 -10.65 -10.89 2.35
N PHE A 678 -11.02 -10.36 1.19
CA PHE A 678 -11.12 -11.14 -0.05
C PHE A 678 -9.75 -11.60 -0.54
N THR A 679 -9.73 -12.82 -1.08
CA THR A 679 -8.52 -13.53 -1.52
C THR A 679 -8.38 -13.56 -3.04
N GLU A 680 -9.48 -13.42 -3.78
CA GLU A 680 -9.45 -13.39 -5.24
C GLU A 680 -8.73 -12.11 -5.73
N LYS A 681 -7.73 -12.30 -6.61
CA LYS A 681 -7.06 -11.21 -7.31
C LYS A 681 -7.77 -10.92 -8.62
N TYR A 682 -8.09 -9.65 -8.87
CA TYR A 682 -8.77 -9.21 -10.07
C TYR A 682 -7.80 -8.57 -11.06
N GLY A 683 -7.65 -9.19 -12.23
CA GLY A 683 -7.01 -8.55 -13.38
C GLY A 683 -7.91 -7.51 -14.04
N MET A 684 -7.34 -6.71 -14.94
CA MET A 684 -8.04 -5.58 -15.58
C MET A 684 -9.18 -6.00 -16.54
N GLU A 685 -9.29 -7.30 -16.88
CA GLU A 685 -10.34 -7.92 -17.70
C GLU A 685 -11.54 -8.49 -16.94
N TYR A 686 -11.55 -8.43 -15.61
CA TYR A 686 -12.60 -9.07 -14.83
C TYR A 686 -13.90 -8.26 -14.92
N ARG A 687 -14.99 -8.94 -15.28
CA ARG A 687 -16.35 -8.36 -15.31
C ARG A 687 -17.11 -8.56 -13.99
N ARG A 688 -16.74 -9.59 -13.23
CA ARG A 688 -17.42 -10.01 -12.00
C ARG A 688 -16.44 -10.80 -11.14
N ALA A 689 -16.76 -10.99 -9.86
CA ALA A 689 -16.04 -11.95 -9.04
C ALA A 689 -16.39 -13.37 -9.49
N TYR A 690 -15.38 -14.23 -9.71
CA TYR A 690 -15.61 -15.64 -9.99
C TYR A 690 -15.83 -16.43 -8.73
N TRP A 691 -15.24 -15.99 -7.62
CA TRP A 691 -15.46 -16.59 -6.31
C TRP A 691 -16.61 -15.88 -5.59
N THR A 692 -17.36 -16.65 -4.81
CA THR A 692 -18.35 -16.13 -3.88
C THR A 692 -17.71 -16.08 -2.51
N GLU A 693 -17.10 -14.94 -2.19
CA GLU A 693 -16.45 -14.70 -0.90
C GLU A 693 -17.39 -13.89 0.02
N GLU A 694 -17.54 -14.34 1.25
CA GLU A 694 -18.24 -13.59 2.30
C GLU A 694 -17.22 -12.75 3.09
N PRO A 695 -17.55 -11.51 3.49
CA PRO A 695 -16.66 -10.68 4.31
C PRO A 695 -16.29 -11.36 5.63
N ASP A 696 -15.00 -11.33 5.96
CA ASP A 696 -14.48 -11.81 7.24
C ASP A 696 -14.86 -10.84 8.37
N ARG A 697 -15.92 -11.19 9.12
CA ARG A 697 -16.48 -10.31 10.17
C ARG A 697 -15.45 -9.95 11.23
N ASN A 698 -14.58 -10.89 11.64
CA ASN A 698 -13.55 -10.62 12.64
C ASN A 698 -12.54 -9.59 12.15
N LEU A 699 -12.17 -9.66 10.85
CA LEU A 699 -11.26 -8.69 10.25
C LEU A 699 -11.91 -7.31 10.12
N VAL A 700 -13.17 -7.23 9.70
CA VAL A 700 -13.91 -5.96 9.61
C VAL A 700 -14.04 -5.32 10.99
N GLU A 701 -14.46 -6.07 12.01
CA GLU A 701 -14.53 -5.59 13.40
C GLU A 701 -13.15 -5.15 13.94
N ALA A 702 -12.08 -5.85 13.54
CA ALA A 702 -10.73 -5.43 13.88
C ALA A 702 -10.37 -4.07 13.26
N HIS A 703 -10.76 -3.80 12.01
CA HIS A 703 -10.58 -2.48 11.40
C HIS A 703 -11.41 -1.40 12.10
N GLU A 704 -12.68 -1.69 12.41
CA GLU A 704 -13.57 -0.76 13.11
C GLU A 704 -13.03 -0.34 14.46
N ARG A 705 -12.47 -1.29 15.22
CA ARG A 705 -11.90 -1.00 16.53
C ARG A 705 -10.50 -0.37 16.45
N LYS A 706 -9.65 -0.81 15.53
CA LYS A 706 -8.20 -0.52 15.58
C LYS A 706 -7.70 0.45 14.51
N ILE A 707 -8.30 0.50 13.32
CA ILE A 707 -7.79 1.24 12.16
C ILE A 707 -8.62 2.48 11.85
N PHE A 708 -9.94 2.36 11.76
CA PHE A 708 -10.82 3.49 11.42
C PHE A 708 -10.75 4.67 12.40
N PRO A 709 -10.58 4.48 13.73
CA PRO A 709 -10.35 5.59 14.64
C PRO A 709 -9.07 6.38 14.33
N LEU A 710 -8.00 5.70 13.91
CA LEU A 710 -6.75 6.33 13.49
C LEU A 710 -6.92 7.07 12.16
N MET A 711 -7.65 6.49 11.20
CA MET A 711 -8.00 7.15 9.93
C MET A 711 -8.77 8.44 10.16
N LYS A 712 -9.71 8.48 11.10
CA LYS A 712 -10.47 9.71 11.44
C LYS A 712 -9.58 10.81 12.05
N LYS A 713 -8.41 10.45 12.60
CA LYS A 713 -7.38 11.38 13.09
C LYS A 713 -6.28 11.65 12.06
N ARG A 714 -6.54 11.44 10.76
CA ARG A 714 -5.54 11.57 9.68
C ARG A 714 -4.70 12.85 9.72
N ARG A 715 -5.29 13.99 10.11
CA ARG A 715 -4.60 15.29 10.26
C ARG A 715 -3.40 15.25 11.21
N LEU A 716 -3.43 14.38 12.21
CA LEU A 716 -2.33 14.19 13.17
C LEU A 716 -1.11 13.50 12.55
N PHE A 717 -1.33 12.72 11.48
CA PHE A 717 -0.33 11.83 10.89
C PHE A 717 0.16 12.29 9.51
N SER A 718 -0.54 13.21 8.85
CA SER A 718 -0.36 13.46 7.42
C SER A 718 0.89 14.22 7.03
N GLY A 719 1.30 15.18 7.87
CA GLY A 719 2.48 16.02 7.62
C GLY A 719 3.79 15.38 8.10
N ALA A 720 4.88 15.71 7.42
CA ALA A 720 6.25 15.33 7.82
C ALA A 720 6.96 16.38 8.70
N GLU A 721 6.39 17.56 8.90
CA GLU A 721 7.01 18.69 9.62
C GLU A 721 7.41 18.33 11.06
N ASN A 722 6.47 17.77 11.81
CA ASN A 722 6.67 17.35 13.20
C ASN A 722 6.92 15.85 13.34
N PHE A 723 7.15 15.15 12.22
CA PHE A 723 7.45 13.73 12.23
C PHE A 723 8.86 13.50 12.76
N VAL A 724 8.98 12.57 13.71
CA VAL A 724 10.24 12.18 14.33
C VAL A 724 10.30 10.66 14.41
N LEU A 725 11.27 10.06 13.73
CA LEU A 725 11.59 8.63 13.80
C LEU A 725 12.61 8.38 14.92
N TYR A 726 12.43 7.33 15.71
CA TYR A 726 13.31 6.97 16.81
C TYR A 726 14.02 5.63 16.59
N ASP A 727 15.19 5.50 17.23
CA ASP A 727 15.80 4.19 17.45
C ASP A 727 15.22 3.55 18.73
N PHE A 728 14.81 2.29 18.62
CA PHE A 728 14.35 1.48 19.74
C PHE A 728 15.52 0.68 20.31
N PHE A 729 15.94 1.01 21.53
CA PHE A 729 17.13 0.42 22.16
C PHE A 729 16.77 -0.80 23.01
N ALA A 730 17.07 -1.99 22.49
CA ALA A 730 17.04 -3.25 23.22
C ALA A 730 18.41 -3.49 23.88
N GLY A 731 18.61 -2.89 25.07
CA GLY A 731 19.93 -2.80 25.69
C GLY A 731 20.80 -1.75 24.99
N GLU A 732 22.00 -2.13 24.53
CA GLU A 732 22.90 -1.23 23.78
C GLU A 732 22.71 -1.28 22.25
N ARG A 733 21.86 -2.19 21.76
CA ARG A 733 21.60 -2.37 20.32
C ARG A 733 20.27 -1.78 19.92
N VAL A 734 20.21 -1.26 18.69
CA VAL A 734 18.96 -0.85 18.07
C VAL A 734 18.27 -2.08 17.50
N ASP A 735 17.01 -2.29 17.86
CA ASP A 735 16.17 -3.31 17.23
C ASP A 735 15.54 -2.74 15.96
N GLU A 736 16.09 -3.14 14.82
CA GLU A 736 15.64 -2.72 13.50
C GLU A 736 14.24 -3.25 13.12
N ASN A 737 13.67 -4.16 13.92
CA ASN A 737 12.31 -4.68 13.70
C ASN A 737 11.21 -3.81 14.32
N VAL A 738 11.59 -2.82 15.13
CA VAL A 738 10.65 -1.90 15.77
C VAL A 738 10.63 -0.56 15.05
N PHE A 739 9.46 -0.21 14.52
CA PHE A 739 9.18 1.12 14.01
C PHE A 739 8.62 1.96 15.15
N ALA A 740 9.35 2.98 15.59
CA ALA A 740 8.93 3.90 16.64
C ALA A 740 9.00 5.34 16.12
N TYR A 741 7.89 6.07 16.10
CA TYR A 741 7.86 7.45 15.63
C TYR A 741 6.74 8.26 16.29
N SER A 742 6.93 9.57 16.36
CA SER A 742 5.92 10.50 16.85
C SER A 742 5.54 11.53 15.79
N ASN A 743 4.33 12.04 15.88
CA ASN A 743 3.89 13.19 15.11
C ASN A 743 3.02 14.11 15.98
N SER A 744 2.88 15.36 15.57
CA SER A 744 2.01 16.32 16.25
C SER A 744 1.40 17.34 15.29
N HIS A 745 0.15 17.70 15.56
CA HIS A 745 -0.60 18.69 14.79
C HIS A 745 -1.64 19.35 15.68
N GLY A 746 -1.77 20.68 15.61
CA GLY A 746 -2.80 21.41 16.37
C GLY A 746 -2.72 21.24 17.90
N GLY A 747 -1.55 20.91 18.44
CA GLY A 747 -1.34 20.61 19.86
C GLY A 747 -1.62 19.16 20.27
N GLU A 748 -2.27 18.36 19.42
CA GLU A 748 -2.37 16.91 19.58
C GLU A 748 -1.04 16.23 19.27
N ARG A 749 -0.77 15.11 19.96
CA ARG A 749 0.50 14.37 19.88
C ARG A 749 0.19 12.89 19.74
N ALA A 750 0.99 12.18 18.97
CA ALA A 750 0.93 10.74 18.84
C ALA A 750 2.34 10.13 18.94
N LEU A 751 2.42 8.93 19.50
CA LEU A 751 3.60 8.08 19.49
C LEU A 751 3.16 6.67 19.07
N ILE A 752 3.67 6.20 17.93
CA ILE A 752 3.35 4.91 17.35
C ILE A 752 4.57 4.00 17.49
N LEU A 753 4.32 2.76 17.92
CA LEU A 753 5.31 1.69 17.93
C LEU A 753 4.71 0.47 17.24
N PHE A 754 5.50 -0.23 16.42
CA PHE A 754 5.10 -1.51 15.82
C PHE A 754 6.30 -2.42 15.70
N HIS A 755 6.14 -3.67 16.15
CA HIS A 755 7.15 -4.71 16.05
C HIS A 755 6.84 -5.65 14.88
N ASN A 756 7.41 -5.42 13.70
CA ASN A 756 7.13 -6.24 12.51
C ASN A 756 7.95 -7.54 12.47
N ARG A 757 7.82 -8.38 13.51
CA ARG A 757 8.53 -9.66 13.60
C ARG A 757 7.77 -10.63 14.49
N PHE A 758 7.82 -11.91 14.15
CA PHE A 758 7.35 -12.97 15.05
C PHE A 758 8.37 -13.28 16.15
N ALA A 759 8.53 -12.36 17.09
CA ALA A 759 9.40 -12.46 18.27
C ALA A 759 8.90 -11.52 19.37
N SER A 760 9.46 -11.61 20.58
CA SER A 760 9.27 -10.60 21.62
C SER A 760 10.50 -9.71 21.74
N THR A 761 10.28 -8.43 22.07
CA THR A 761 11.34 -7.44 22.27
C THR A 761 10.93 -6.45 23.36
N ARG A 762 11.92 -5.86 24.03
CA ARG A 762 11.70 -4.87 25.09
C ARG A 762 12.85 -3.88 25.14
N GLY A 763 12.54 -2.63 25.37
CA GLY A 763 13.53 -1.58 25.20
C GLY A 763 13.00 -0.18 25.42
N TRP A 764 13.86 0.79 25.12
CA TRP A 764 13.60 2.21 25.33
C TRP A 764 13.54 2.97 24.01
N VAL A 765 12.52 3.82 23.87
CA VAL A 765 12.46 4.86 22.84
C VAL A 765 12.97 6.15 23.46
N ARG A 766 14.14 6.63 23.01
CA ARG A 766 14.80 7.81 23.62
C ARG A 766 15.24 8.87 22.64
N THR A 767 16.05 8.50 21.65
CA THR A 767 16.73 9.47 20.78
C THR A 767 16.27 9.27 19.34
N SER A 768 16.03 10.38 18.64
CA SER A 768 15.61 10.35 17.25
C SER A 768 16.76 9.99 16.32
N CYS A 769 16.38 9.48 15.15
CA CYS A 769 17.23 9.45 13.97
C CYS A 769 17.53 10.90 13.52
N SER A 770 18.52 11.05 12.65
CA SER A 770 18.86 12.35 12.07
C SER A 770 17.77 12.81 11.10
N ARG A 771 17.45 14.10 11.10
CA ARG A 771 16.57 14.72 10.10
C ARG A 771 17.10 16.06 9.62
N ALA A 772 16.90 16.36 8.35
CA ALA A 772 17.21 17.65 7.76
C ALA A 772 16.19 18.72 8.18
N VAL A 773 16.70 19.89 8.59
CA VAL A 773 15.92 21.09 8.88
C VAL A 773 16.50 22.23 8.06
N LYS A 774 15.66 22.93 7.29
CA LYS A 774 16.05 24.13 6.54
C LYS A 774 16.44 25.24 7.52
N ASP A 775 17.60 25.86 7.31
CA ASP A 775 17.99 27.06 8.03
C ASP A 775 17.41 28.31 7.35
N GLY A 776 17.30 29.42 8.08
CA GLY A 776 16.74 30.68 7.57
C GLY A 776 17.58 31.34 6.47
N CYS A 777 18.73 30.75 6.08
CA CYS A 777 19.64 31.23 5.04
C CYS A 777 19.63 30.34 3.79
N GLY A 778 18.76 29.32 3.72
CA GLY A 778 18.64 28.39 2.59
C GLY A 778 19.57 27.18 2.62
N GLY A 779 20.35 27.00 3.67
CA GLY A 779 21.11 25.77 3.95
C GLY A 779 20.28 24.73 4.70
N THR A 780 20.81 23.51 4.82
CA THR A 780 20.15 22.40 5.50
C THR A 780 21.05 21.88 6.62
N ARG A 781 20.52 21.77 7.84
CA ARG A 781 21.25 21.19 8.98
C ARG A 781 20.60 19.89 9.45
N GLN A 782 21.44 18.93 9.84
CA GLN A 782 21.00 17.68 10.47
C GLN A 782 20.71 17.92 11.95
N VAL A 783 19.56 17.47 12.45
CA VAL A 783 19.13 17.62 13.85
C VAL A 783 18.69 16.26 14.41
N ARG A 784 19.01 16.02 15.69
CA ARG A 784 18.46 14.94 16.50
C ARG A 784 17.81 15.52 17.75
N THR A 785 16.72 14.91 18.19
CA THR A 785 15.96 15.30 19.38
C THR A 785 15.72 14.11 20.29
N THR A 786 15.44 14.36 21.56
CA THR A 786 14.92 13.35 22.48
C THR A 786 13.41 13.18 22.31
N LEU A 787 12.87 12.06 22.80
CA LEU A 787 11.42 11.83 22.84
C LEU A 787 10.69 12.95 23.59
N GLY A 788 11.22 13.38 24.74
CA GLY A 788 10.61 14.46 25.52
C GLY A 788 10.63 15.82 24.81
N GLU A 789 11.70 16.15 24.09
CA GLU A 789 11.77 17.38 23.28
C GLU A 789 10.74 17.36 22.14
N ALA A 790 10.67 16.26 21.38
CA ALA A 790 9.75 16.11 20.26
C ALA A 790 8.28 16.13 20.70
N LEU A 791 7.98 15.54 21.87
CA LEU A 791 6.66 15.60 22.48
C LEU A 791 6.41 16.88 23.29
N SER A 792 7.33 17.85 23.30
CA SER A 792 7.22 19.11 24.05
C SER A 792 6.86 18.90 25.53
N VAL A 793 7.62 18.02 26.19
CA VAL A 793 7.49 17.67 27.61
C VAL A 793 8.27 18.66 28.47
N ARG A 794 7.74 19.00 29.65
CA ARG A 794 8.37 19.90 30.62
C ARG A 794 9.22 19.12 31.63
N ALA A 795 10.38 19.70 31.96
CA ALA A 795 11.37 19.09 32.87
C ALA A 795 11.08 19.31 34.37
N ASP A 796 10.08 20.13 34.72
CA ASP A 796 9.71 20.40 36.11
C ASP A 796 9.11 19.13 36.75
N GLY A 797 9.59 18.79 37.95
CA GLY A 797 9.26 17.58 38.69
C GLY A 797 7.82 17.50 39.19
N ARG A 798 7.00 18.52 38.94
CA ARG A 798 5.55 18.50 39.23
C ARG A 798 4.69 18.22 38.01
N PHE A 799 5.27 17.93 36.84
CA PHE A 799 4.50 17.65 35.63
C PHE A 799 4.48 16.15 35.29
N TYR A 800 3.28 15.66 35.05
CA TYR A 800 2.95 14.30 34.66
C TYR A 800 2.19 14.34 33.34
N TYR A 801 2.25 13.25 32.58
CA TYR A 801 1.59 13.14 31.28
C TYR A 801 0.68 11.93 31.31
N ARG A 802 -0.61 12.16 31.06
CA ARG A 802 -1.56 11.09 30.74
C ARG A 802 -1.65 10.93 29.24
N PHE A 803 -1.72 9.69 28.77
CA PHE A 803 -1.99 9.35 27.37
C PHE A 803 -2.68 7.99 27.31
N ARG A 804 -3.30 7.67 26.19
CA ARG A 804 -4.07 6.44 26.01
C ARG A 804 -3.50 5.64 24.84
N ASP A 805 -3.42 4.33 24.99
CA ASP A 805 -3.17 3.46 23.86
C ASP A 805 -4.47 3.15 23.12
N ALA A 806 -4.58 3.60 21.87
CA ALA A 806 -5.77 3.41 21.05
C ALA A 806 -6.07 1.93 20.76
N ALA A 807 -5.05 1.06 20.83
CA ALA A 807 -5.20 -0.37 20.54
C ALA A 807 -5.93 -1.11 21.68
N THR A 808 -5.60 -0.76 22.93
CA THR A 808 -6.09 -1.44 24.15
C THR A 808 -7.14 -0.63 24.89
N GLY A 809 -7.23 0.68 24.66
CA GLY A 809 -8.07 1.61 25.40
C GLY A 809 -7.49 2.03 26.75
N LEU A 810 -6.37 1.44 27.17
CA LEU A 810 -5.78 1.69 28.48
C LEU A 810 -5.06 3.03 28.55
N GLU A 811 -5.12 3.65 29.73
CA GLU A 811 -4.47 4.91 30.05
C GLU A 811 -3.15 4.69 30.79
N TYR A 812 -2.18 5.55 30.47
CA TYR A 812 -0.83 5.53 31.01
C TYR A 812 -0.55 6.86 31.68
N LEU A 813 0.13 6.81 32.82
CA LEU A 813 0.69 7.97 33.52
C LEU A 813 2.21 7.88 33.51
N ARG A 814 2.89 8.95 33.11
CA ARG A 814 4.36 9.04 33.13
C ARG A 814 4.82 10.37 33.69
N HIS A 815 5.97 10.35 34.38
CA HIS A 815 6.59 11.55 34.91
C HIS A 815 7.34 12.30 33.80
N GLY A 816 7.17 13.63 33.71
CA GLY A 816 7.77 14.45 32.64
C GLY A 816 9.29 14.33 32.57
N ARG A 817 9.98 14.40 33.72
CA ARG A 817 11.44 14.20 33.80
C ARG A 817 11.89 12.82 33.28
N GLU A 818 11.12 11.76 33.52
CA GLU A 818 11.48 10.41 33.03
C GLU A 818 11.42 10.36 31.50
N LEU A 819 10.37 10.90 30.90
CA LEU A 819 10.21 10.96 29.44
C LEU A 819 11.31 11.78 28.77
N LEU A 820 11.81 12.84 29.42
CA LEU A 820 12.91 13.67 28.92
C LEU A 820 14.28 12.99 29.05
N GLU A 821 14.59 12.41 30.21
CA GLU A 821 15.94 11.88 30.49
C GLU A 821 16.13 10.45 30.01
N ARG A 822 15.11 9.59 30.18
CA ARG A 822 15.17 8.15 29.90
C ARG A 822 14.39 7.75 28.67
N GLY A 823 13.33 8.49 28.33
CA GLY A 823 12.41 8.15 27.25
C GLY A 823 11.26 7.28 27.73
N LEU A 824 10.71 6.44 26.85
CA LEU A 824 9.61 5.52 27.16
C LEU A 824 10.06 4.06 27.03
N TYR A 825 9.89 3.29 28.11
CA TYR A 825 10.07 1.84 28.10
C TYR A 825 8.81 1.14 27.60
N VAL A 826 8.98 0.19 26.68
CA VAL A 826 7.89 -0.59 26.07
C VAL A 826 8.33 -2.05 25.88
N GLU A 827 7.38 -2.97 26.06
CA GLU A 827 7.51 -4.40 25.77
C GLU A 827 6.53 -4.73 24.63
N LEU A 828 6.99 -5.45 23.62
CA LEU A 828 6.23 -5.79 22.41
C LEU A 828 6.37 -7.28 22.12
N GLU A 829 5.25 -8.00 22.02
CA GLU A 829 5.23 -9.37 21.52
C GLU A 829 5.24 -9.40 19.98
N ALA A 830 4.97 -10.58 19.41
CA ALA A 830 4.97 -10.80 17.97
C ALA A 830 3.88 -9.97 17.26
N TYR A 831 4.32 -9.08 16.36
CA TYR A 831 3.41 -8.18 15.61
C TYR A 831 2.59 -7.22 16.46
N ASP A 832 3.00 -6.99 17.70
CA ASP A 832 2.37 -6.02 18.58
C ASP A 832 2.66 -4.59 18.12
N TYR A 833 1.71 -3.70 18.45
CA TYR A 833 1.85 -2.27 18.24
C TYR A 833 1.20 -1.51 19.39
N HIS A 834 1.67 -0.29 19.61
CA HIS A 834 1.01 0.69 20.46
C HIS A 834 0.75 1.96 19.66
N ALA A 835 -0.44 2.51 19.82
CA ALA A 835 -0.81 3.81 19.27
C ALA A 835 -1.13 4.75 20.43
N PHE A 836 -0.10 5.34 21.03
CA PHE A 836 -0.27 6.27 22.14
C PHE A 836 -0.76 7.63 21.62
N LEU A 837 -1.95 8.02 22.06
CA LEU A 837 -2.66 9.23 21.67
C LEU A 837 -3.09 10.03 22.91
N ASP A 838 -3.70 11.18 22.66
CA ASP A 838 -4.39 12.01 23.67
C ASP A 838 -3.47 12.41 24.84
N PHE A 839 -2.21 12.74 24.53
CA PHE A 839 -1.26 13.28 25.50
C PHE A 839 -1.82 14.55 26.15
N ARG A 840 -1.98 14.52 27.47
CA ARG A 840 -2.35 15.69 28.28
C ARG A 840 -1.34 15.90 29.39
N GLU A 841 -0.91 17.15 29.51
CA GLU A 841 -0.08 17.61 30.60
C GLU A 841 -0.93 17.79 31.86
N ILE A 842 -0.45 17.24 32.97
CA ILE A 842 -1.05 17.33 34.30
C ILE A 842 -0.01 17.93 35.22
N ARG A 843 -0.37 18.99 35.93
CA ARG A 843 0.42 19.49 37.05
C ARG A 843 -0.08 18.82 38.33
N ASP A 844 0.85 18.30 39.12
CA ASP A 844 0.53 17.69 40.40
C ASP A 844 -0.17 18.68 41.34
N ASP A 845 -1.07 18.16 42.16
CA ASP A 845 -1.74 18.97 43.17
C ASP A 845 -0.82 19.23 44.37
N ASP A 846 -1.21 20.16 45.23
CA ASP A 846 -0.40 20.54 46.40
C ASP A 846 -0.21 19.38 47.40
N PHE A 847 -1.01 18.30 47.27
CA PHE A 847 -0.92 17.09 48.06
C PHE A 847 -0.03 16.00 47.44
N GLY A 848 0.47 16.21 46.22
CA GLY A 848 1.32 15.25 45.51
C GLY A 848 0.58 13.98 45.05
N THR A 849 -0.73 14.07 44.83
CA THR A 849 -1.59 12.91 44.58
C THR A 849 -1.22 12.21 43.28
N TRP A 850 -0.92 12.97 42.22
CA TRP A 850 -0.52 12.40 40.93
C TRP A 850 0.87 11.77 41.00
N GLY A 851 1.78 12.37 41.77
CA GLY A 851 3.08 11.77 42.04
C GLY A 851 3.00 10.44 42.77
N LYS A 852 2.13 10.35 43.79
CA LYS A 852 1.85 9.10 44.49
C LYS A 852 1.26 8.04 43.55
N LEU A 853 0.26 8.41 42.75
CA LEU A 853 -0.34 7.50 41.76
C LEU A 853 0.70 6.99 40.75
N CYS A 854 1.53 7.88 40.21
CA CYS A 854 2.57 7.51 39.26
C CYS A 854 3.58 6.53 39.86
N ALA A 855 3.95 6.72 41.14
CA ALA A 855 4.84 5.82 41.86
C ALA A 855 4.22 4.45 42.18
N GLU A 856 2.92 4.41 42.47
CA GLU A 856 2.17 3.15 42.71
C GLU A 856 1.99 2.36 41.42
N LEU A 857 1.67 3.02 40.31
CA LEU A 857 1.49 2.36 39.01
C LEU A 857 2.80 1.81 38.44
N ARG A 858 3.96 2.44 38.73
CA ARG A 858 5.28 2.05 38.20
C ARG A 858 5.28 1.83 36.67
N GLY A 859 4.51 2.68 35.99
CA GLY A 859 4.34 2.63 34.54
C GLY A 859 3.28 1.65 34.02
N ARG A 860 2.65 0.85 34.88
CA ARG A 860 1.55 -0.06 34.51
C ARG A 860 0.34 0.72 33.97
N PRO A 861 -0.28 0.29 32.86
CA PRO A 861 -1.51 0.89 32.36
C PRO A 861 -2.74 0.51 33.19
N VAL A 862 -3.78 1.33 33.11
CA VAL A 862 -5.07 1.15 33.80
C VAL A 862 -6.25 1.55 32.91
N ASP A 863 -7.45 1.07 33.19
CA ASP A 863 -8.65 1.42 32.41
C ASP A 863 -9.04 2.90 32.54
N SER A 864 -8.83 3.48 33.72
CA SER A 864 -9.14 4.89 34.01
C SER A 864 -8.21 5.45 35.07
N LEU A 865 -7.39 6.43 34.70
CA LEU A 865 -6.55 7.14 35.68
C LEU A 865 -7.40 7.94 36.67
N ASP A 866 -8.55 8.44 36.22
CA ASP A 866 -9.46 9.22 37.06
C ASP A 866 -10.07 8.34 38.17
N GLU A 867 -10.36 7.07 37.89
CA GLU A 867 -10.83 6.12 38.91
C GLU A 867 -9.72 5.75 39.89
N GLU A 868 -8.51 5.43 39.42
CA GLU A 868 -7.38 5.15 40.31
C GLU A 868 -7.03 6.36 41.21
N LEU A 869 -7.18 7.58 40.69
CA LEU A 869 -7.00 8.80 41.46
C LEU A 869 -8.06 8.92 42.58
N ARG A 870 -9.33 8.59 42.31
CA ARG A 870 -10.38 8.55 43.35
C ARG A 870 -10.01 7.53 44.43
N GLN A 871 -9.50 6.37 44.05
CA GLN A 871 -9.10 5.33 45.00
C GLN A 871 -8.01 5.81 45.97
N ILE A 872 -7.08 6.67 45.51
CA ILE A 872 -6.05 7.28 46.37
C ILE A 872 -6.61 8.41 47.22
N ARG A 873 -7.39 9.31 46.62
CA ARG A 873 -7.97 10.48 47.31
C ARG A 873 -8.90 10.06 48.44
N HIS A 874 -9.71 9.04 48.20
CA HIS A 874 -10.75 8.56 49.12
C HIS A 874 -10.38 7.26 49.81
N ALA A 875 -9.09 6.93 49.88
CA ALA A 875 -8.59 5.68 50.44
C ALA A 875 -9.13 5.40 51.85
N GLY A 876 -9.33 6.44 52.67
CA GLY A 876 -9.90 6.30 54.01
C GLY A 876 -11.35 5.83 54.02
N VAL A 877 -12.22 6.46 53.22
CA VAL A 877 -13.64 6.09 53.10
C VAL A 877 -13.80 4.74 52.40
N ILE A 878 -13.04 4.51 51.35
CA ILE A 878 -13.02 3.25 50.59
C ILE A 878 -12.62 2.09 51.48
N ALA A 879 -11.57 2.24 52.30
CA ALA A 879 -11.16 1.19 53.25
C ALA A 879 -12.27 0.90 54.27
N ALA A 880 -12.88 1.94 54.84
CA ALA A 880 -13.97 1.76 55.79
C ALA A 880 -15.22 1.12 55.15
N PHE A 881 -15.53 1.44 53.89
CA PHE A 881 -16.61 0.80 53.14
C PHE A 881 -16.29 -0.67 52.83
N ARG A 882 -15.06 -0.97 52.42
CA ARG A 882 -14.59 -2.35 52.19
C ARG A 882 -14.70 -3.18 53.45
N ASP A 883 -14.31 -2.63 54.59
CA ASP A 883 -14.37 -3.31 55.89
C ASP A 883 -15.80 -3.70 56.26
N ILE A 884 -16.77 -2.78 56.14
CA ILE A 884 -18.18 -3.09 56.41
C ILE A 884 -18.77 -4.04 55.37
N ALA A 885 -18.47 -3.85 54.09
CA ALA A 885 -18.97 -4.70 53.00
C ALA A 885 -18.45 -6.15 53.10
N SER A 886 -17.22 -6.35 53.58
CA SER A 886 -16.63 -7.68 53.78
C SER A 886 -17.24 -8.44 54.96
N GLU A 887 -17.77 -7.75 55.98
CA GLU A 887 -18.39 -8.37 57.16
C GLU A 887 -19.90 -8.62 56.98
N LEU A 888 -20.55 -7.84 56.11
CA LEU A 888 -21.99 -7.95 55.81
C LEU A 888 -22.48 -9.38 55.52
N PRO A 889 -21.80 -10.23 54.72
CA PRO A 889 -22.24 -11.60 54.46
C PRO A 889 -22.41 -12.45 55.74
N VAL A 890 -21.67 -12.13 56.80
CA VAL A 890 -21.74 -12.81 58.10
C VAL A 890 -22.81 -12.18 58.99
N LEU A 891 -23.00 -10.86 58.93
CA LEU A 891 -23.96 -10.14 59.76
C LEU A 891 -25.40 -10.30 59.27
N LEU A 892 -25.64 -10.28 57.95
CA LEU A 892 -26.98 -10.27 57.35
C LEU A 892 -27.86 -11.46 57.78
N PRO A 893 -27.37 -12.72 57.82
CA PRO A 893 -28.16 -13.86 58.32
C PRO A 893 -28.63 -13.70 59.77
N ILE A 894 -27.91 -12.93 60.58
CA ILE A 894 -28.25 -12.66 61.98
C ILE A 894 -29.17 -11.45 62.08
N LEU A 895 -28.85 -10.38 61.36
CA LEU A 895 -29.54 -9.09 61.42
C LEU A 895 -30.93 -9.12 60.78
N PHE A 896 -31.12 -9.86 59.69
CA PHE A 896 -32.42 -9.94 59.01
C PHE A 896 -33.29 -11.08 59.53
N ASN A 897 -32.73 -12.06 60.25
CA ASN A 897 -33.51 -13.17 60.81
C ASN A 897 -34.22 -12.75 62.12
N PRO A 898 -35.57 -12.72 62.16
CA PRO A 898 -36.32 -12.34 63.36
C PRO A 898 -36.23 -13.36 64.50
N HIS A 899 -35.70 -14.57 64.24
CA HIS A 899 -35.55 -15.65 65.22
C HIS A 899 -34.12 -15.79 65.77
N SER A 900 -33.20 -14.89 65.43
CA SER A 900 -31.85 -14.87 65.96
C SER A 900 -31.83 -14.73 67.49
N ALA A 901 -30.90 -15.43 68.16
CA ALA A 901 -30.72 -15.33 69.61
C ALA A 901 -30.36 -13.89 70.03
N ALA A 902 -30.95 -13.40 71.12
CA ALA A 902 -30.79 -12.02 71.57
C ALA A 902 -29.31 -11.59 71.73
N ALA A 903 -28.46 -12.46 72.29
CA ALA A 903 -27.04 -12.19 72.47
C ALA A 903 -26.27 -12.10 71.13
N ALA A 904 -26.58 -12.96 70.16
CA ALA A 904 -25.96 -12.91 68.82
C ALA A 904 -26.38 -11.66 68.05
N LEU A 905 -27.64 -11.25 68.22
CA LEU A 905 -28.21 -10.07 67.61
C LEU A 905 -27.65 -8.77 68.19
N GLU A 906 -27.48 -8.70 69.52
CA GLU A 906 -26.83 -7.57 70.19
C GLU A 906 -25.37 -7.42 69.73
N HIS A 907 -24.63 -8.53 69.64
CA HIS A 907 -23.25 -8.53 69.15
C HIS A 907 -23.15 -8.09 67.67
N ALA A 908 -23.99 -8.65 66.79
CA ALA A 908 -24.01 -8.29 65.37
C ALA A 908 -24.42 -6.83 65.14
N GLY A 909 -25.40 -6.32 65.92
CA GLY A 909 -25.82 -4.93 65.89
C GLY A 909 -24.73 -3.97 66.37
N ALA A 910 -24.01 -4.32 67.43
CA ALA A 910 -22.88 -3.54 67.93
C ALA A 910 -21.71 -3.49 66.91
N SER A 911 -21.38 -4.63 66.28
CA SER A 911 -20.37 -4.69 65.21
C SER A 911 -20.74 -3.82 64.01
N LEU A 912 -22.00 -3.93 63.55
CA LEU A 912 -22.51 -3.11 62.46
C LEU A 912 -22.42 -1.61 62.79
N LEU A 913 -22.91 -1.20 63.97
CA LEU A 913 -22.89 0.21 64.39
C LEU A 913 -21.46 0.75 64.50
N GLN A 914 -20.52 -0.05 65.01
CA GLN A 914 -19.12 0.32 65.09
C GLN A 914 -18.52 0.59 63.71
N ARG A 915 -18.76 -0.30 62.73
CA ARG A 915 -18.25 -0.13 61.36
C ARG A 915 -18.95 0.98 60.60
N LEU A 916 -20.26 1.14 60.77
CA LEU A 916 -21.00 2.28 60.23
C LEU A 916 -20.44 3.61 60.77
N THR A 917 -20.17 3.67 62.07
CA THR A 917 -19.57 4.87 62.69
C THR A 917 -18.18 5.16 62.10
N ALA A 918 -17.36 4.12 61.88
CA ALA A 918 -16.07 4.27 61.22
C ALA A 918 -16.19 4.76 59.77
N PHE A 919 -17.14 4.20 59.01
CA PHE A 919 -17.43 4.61 57.63
C PHE A 919 -17.91 6.06 57.55
N PHE A 920 -18.91 6.47 58.33
CA PHE A 920 -19.38 7.87 58.32
C PHE A 920 -18.36 8.85 58.90
N SER A 921 -17.50 8.40 59.82
CA SER A 921 -16.38 9.24 60.32
C SER A 921 -15.28 9.42 59.26
N ALA A 922 -15.02 8.40 58.44
CA ALA A 922 -14.19 8.56 57.26
C ALA A 922 -14.85 9.50 56.25
N LEU A 923 -16.15 9.31 55.98
CA LEU A 923 -16.92 10.13 55.04
C LEU A 923 -16.87 11.60 55.43
N LYS A 924 -17.09 11.91 56.71
CA LYS A 924 -17.01 13.26 57.26
C LYS A 924 -15.65 13.91 57.05
N ARG A 925 -14.57 13.15 57.21
CA ARG A 925 -13.19 13.66 57.00
C ARG A 925 -12.93 13.98 55.53
N ASP A 926 -13.43 13.16 54.61
CA ASP A 926 -13.20 13.32 53.18
C ASP A 926 -14.10 14.38 52.52
N THR A 927 -15.37 14.49 52.93
CA THR A 927 -16.35 15.39 52.29
C THR A 927 -16.56 16.70 53.05
N GLY A 928 -16.04 16.84 54.28
CA GLY A 928 -16.25 18.01 55.12
C GLY A 928 -17.70 18.17 55.62
N CYS A 929 -18.52 17.11 55.55
CA CYS A 929 -19.92 17.15 55.95
C CYS A 929 -20.09 17.61 57.42
N PRO A 930 -20.96 18.58 57.72
CA PRO A 930 -21.12 19.13 59.07
C PRO A 930 -21.74 18.14 60.07
N GLU A 931 -22.48 17.15 59.57
CA GLU A 931 -23.35 16.27 60.34
C GLU A 931 -22.61 15.30 61.28
N ASP A 932 -23.26 14.85 62.35
CA ASP A 932 -22.67 13.89 63.30
C ASP A 932 -22.62 12.49 62.68
N ALA A 933 -21.40 11.97 62.47
CA ALA A 933 -21.14 10.64 61.91
C ALA A 933 -21.82 9.52 62.72
N ARG A 934 -21.97 9.70 64.03
CA ARG A 934 -22.66 8.74 64.89
C ARG A 934 -24.17 8.73 64.63
N CYS A 935 -24.77 9.91 64.42
CA CYS A 935 -26.20 10.01 64.12
C CYS A 935 -26.55 9.33 62.79
N LEU A 936 -25.74 9.53 61.75
CA LEU A 936 -25.92 8.83 60.46
C LEU A 936 -25.72 7.31 60.59
N ALA A 937 -24.77 6.86 61.41
CA ALA A 937 -24.57 5.45 61.71
C ALA A 937 -25.77 4.83 62.44
N GLU A 938 -26.35 5.54 63.40
CA GLU A 938 -27.55 5.11 64.13
C GLU A 938 -28.78 5.05 63.21
N LEU A 939 -28.94 6.01 62.30
CA LEU A 939 -30.00 6.00 61.27
C LEU A 939 -29.84 4.82 60.30
N ALA A 940 -28.62 4.57 59.81
CA ALA A 940 -28.35 3.42 58.94
C ALA A 940 -28.60 2.10 59.69
N ALA A 941 -28.14 1.97 60.94
CA ALA A 941 -28.40 0.78 61.77
C ALA A 941 -29.90 0.58 62.05
N HIS A 942 -30.66 1.67 62.21
CA HIS A 942 -32.11 1.63 62.34
C HIS A 942 -32.78 1.07 61.08
N ASP A 943 -32.31 1.38 59.88
CA ASP A 943 -32.86 0.80 58.64
C ASP A 943 -32.72 -0.73 58.60
N PHE A 944 -31.59 -1.28 59.07
CA PHE A 944 -31.42 -2.74 59.22
C PHE A 944 -32.41 -3.33 60.23
N HIS A 945 -32.70 -2.60 61.32
CA HIS A 945 -33.70 -3.00 62.31
C HIS A 945 -35.11 -3.01 61.71
N SER A 946 -35.49 -1.96 60.97
CA SER A 946 -36.80 -1.86 60.30
C SER A 946 -37.02 -2.99 59.30
N VAL A 947 -35.99 -3.37 58.53
CA VAL A 947 -36.04 -4.55 57.64
C VAL A 947 -36.30 -5.84 58.43
N ARG A 948 -35.66 -6.01 59.58
CA ARG A 948 -35.90 -7.18 60.47
C ARG A 948 -37.32 -7.18 61.02
N GLU A 949 -37.84 -6.04 61.46
CA GLU A 949 -39.22 -5.93 61.95
C GLU A 949 -40.25 -6.29 60.87
N CYS A 950 -40.00 -5.88 59.62
CA CYS A 950 -40.81 -6.27 58.47
C CYS A 950 -40.92 -7.80 58.33
N MET A 951 -39.88 -8.54 58.69
CA MET A 951 -39.90 -10.01 58.65
C MET A 951 -40.88 -10.62 59.66
N THR A 952 -41.28 -9.90 60.70
CA THR A 952 -42.25 -10.36 61.71
C THR A 952 -43.72 -10.14 61.32
N LEU A 953 -44.00 -9.36 60.26
CA LEU A 953 -45.37 -9.04 59.83
C LEU A 953 -46.16 -10.30 59.44
N LYS A 954 -47.34 -10.52 60.05
CA LYS A 954 -48.17 -11.70 59.77
C LYS A 954 -49.10 -11.48 58.57
N SER A 955 -49.06 -12.39 57.60
CA SER A 955 -49.99 -12.43 56.46
C SER A 955 -51.33 -13.02 56.89
N ARG A 956 -52.42 -12.24 56.85
CA ARG A 956 -53.80 -12.77 56.82
C ARG A 956 -54.36 -12.61 55.40
N ARG A 957 -55.17 -13.58 54.95
CA ARG A 957 -55.64 -13.72 53.55
C ARG A 957 -56.37 -12.47 53.04
N SER A 958 -55.73 -11.73 52.13
CA SER A 958 -56.25 -10.80 51.10
C SER A 958 -55.04 -10.31 50.25
N ALA A 959 -55.22 -9.33 49.35
CA ALA A 959 -54.14 -8.70 48.55
C ALA A 959 -52.91 -8.28 49.38
N ALA A 960 -53.11 -7.95 50.67
CA ALA A 960 -52.06 -7.71 51.67
C ALA A 960 -51.04 -8.86 51.80
N GLY A 961 -51.51 -10.10 51.63
CA GLY A 961 -50.66 -11.29 51.75
C GLY A 961 -49.73 -11.50 50.55
N ALA A 962 -50.04 -10.99 49.36
CA ALA A 962 -49.18 -11.13 48.18
C ALA A 962 -47.98 -10.17 48.24
N ALA A 963 -48.24 -8.88 48.47
CA ALA A 963 -47.19 -7.85 48.59
C ALA A 963 -46.21 -8.16 49.73
N ILE A 964 -46.71 -8.54 50.92
CA ILE A 964 -45.87 -8.90 52.06
C ILE A 964 -45.07 -10.18 51.80
N ARG A 965 -45.64 -11.18 51.11
CA ARG A 965 -44.88 -12.40 50.73
C ARG A 965 -43.79 -12.09 49.71
N LEU A 966 -44.06 -11.23 48.74
CA LEU A 966 -43.12 -10.87 47.69
C LEU A 966 -41.98 -9.98 48.20
N LEU A 967 -42.31 -9.03 49.10
CA LEU A 967 -41.32 -8.26 49.86
C LEU A 967 -40.43 -9.18 50.70
N LYS A 968 -41.02 -10.14 51.43
CA LYS A 968 -40.25 -11.11 52.23
C LYS A 968 -39.44 -12.07 51.38
N SER A 969 -39.96 -12.62 50.29
CA SER A 969 -39.21 -13.52 49.41
C SER A 969 -38.09 -12.81 48.68
N GLY A 970 -38.24 -11.51 48.41
CA GLY A 970 -37.20 -10.67 47.83
C GLY A 970 -36.07 -10.33 48.81
N ILE A 971 -36.37 -10.22 50.11
CA ILE A 971 -35.40 -9.90 51.17
C ILE A 971 -34.77 -11.16 51.78
N LEU A 972 -35.55 -12.24 51.89
CA LEU A 972 -35.26 -13.45 52.65
C LEU A 972 -35.76 -14.69 51.92
N PRO A 973 -34.90 -15.34 51.12
CA PRO A 973 -35.09 -16.77 50.86
C PRO A 973 -34.30 -17.58 51.89
N GLU A 974 -32.99 -17.35 52.03
CA GLU A 974 -32.06 -17.98 52.98
C GLU A 974 -30.68 -17.28 52.80
N ALA A 975 -30.62 -15.97 53.09
CA ALA A 975 -29.43 -15.10 53.06
C ALA A 975 -28.47 -15.26 51.85
N GLY A 976 -28.99 -15.00 50.64
CA GLY A 976 -28.21 -14.95 49.39
C GLY A 976 -28.10 -13.55 48.78
N TYR A 977 -27.76 -13.47 47.49
CA TYR A 977 -27.45 -12.24 46.74
C TYR A 977 -28.39 -11.04 46.99
N PRO A 978 -29.74 -11.19 46.98
CA PRO A 978 -30.64 -10.04 47.18
C PRO A 978 -30.50 -9.38 48.55
N SER A 979 -30.24 -10.17 49.61
CA SER A 979 -30.04 -9.65 50.96
C SER A 979 -28.73 -8.86 51.08
N PHE A 980 -27.71 -9.24 50.31
CA PHE A 980 -26.42 -8.55 50.27
C PHE A 980 -26.51 -7.24 49.49
N LEU A 981 -27.16 -7.23 48.32
CA LEU A 981 -27.46 -6.02 47.57
C LEU A 981 -28.26 -5.02 48.42
N LEU A 982 -29.30 -5.49 49.12
CA LEU A 982 -30.08 -4.65 50.03
C LEU A 982 -29.22 -4.13 51.18
N GLY A 983 -28.40 -4.98 51.82
CA GLY A 983 -27.50 -4.57 52.89
C GLY A 983 -26.54 -3.45 52.48
N LEU A 984 -25.92 -3.55 51.30
CA LEU A 984 -25.08 -2.49 50.75
C LEU A 984 -25.89 -1.21 50.47
N PHE A 985 -27.10 -1.35 49.91
CA PHE A 985 -28.00 -0.22 49.70
C PHE A 985 -28.34 0.51 51.02
N LEU A 986 -28.65 -0.22 52.10
CA LEU A 986 -28.97 0.36 53.41
C LEU A 986 -27.82 1.16 54.02
N ILE A 987 -26.57 0.74 53.80
CA ILE A 987 -25.39 1.48 54.26
C ILE A 987 -25.25 2.79 53.47
N LEU A 988 -25.34 2.69 52.14
CA LEU A 988 -25.01 3.79 51.23
C LEU A 988 -26.12 4.83 51.12
N ARG A 989 -27.38 4.44 51.29
CA ARG A 989 -28.54 5.34 51.14
C ARG A 989 -28.52 6.54 52.09
N ARG A 990 -27.84 6.43 53.23
CA ARG A 990 -27.74 7.50 54.25
C ARG A 990 -26.55 8.44 54.07
N MET A 991 -25.70 8.23 53.06
CA MET A 991 -24.51 9.06 52.83
C MET A 991 -24.81 10.54 52.62
N GLY A 992 -25.88 10.87 51.90
CA GLY A 992 -26.33 12.23 51.64
C GLY A 992 -27.47 12.71 52.54
N SER A 993 -27.90 11.93 53.54
CA SER A 993 -29.02 12.31 54.41
C SER A 993 -28.63 13.41 55.40
N ARG A 994 -29.57 14.33 55.68
CA ARG A 994 -29.43 15.32 56.77
C ARG A 994 -30.19 14.84 58.02
N PRO A 995 -29.58 14.76 59.22
CA PRO A 995 -30.24 14.38 60.47
C PRO A 995 -31.49 15.21 60.81
N GLU A 996 -31.49 16.50 60.47
CA GLU A 996 -32.63 17.41 60.70
C GLU A 996 -33.78 17.22 59.69
N SER A 997 -33.53 16.51 58.60
CA SER A 997 -34.53 16.15 57.58
C SER A 997 -34.19 14.76 57.04
N PRO A 998 -34.44 13.70 57.82
CA PRO A 998 -34.08 12.32 57.45
C PRO A 998 -34.85 11.81 56.23
N GLU A 999 -35.87 12.56 55.80
CA GLU A 999 -36.66 12.37 54.59
C GLU A 999 -36.00 13.02 53.35
N HIS A 1000 -35.12 14.00 53.56
CA HIS A 1000 -34.32 14.64 52.51
C HIS A 1000 -33.13 13.75 52.19
N ARG A 1001 -33.27 13.02 51.10
CA ARG A 1001 -32.26 12.12 50.56
C ARG A 1001 -31.35 12.99 49.70
N GLY A 1002 -30.32 13.60 50.29
CA GLY A 1002 -29.31 14.31 49.50
C GLY A 1002 -28.61 13.37 48.52
N ASP A 1003 -27.67 13.88 47.74
CA ASP A 1003 -27.06 13.21 46.58
C ASP A 1003 -26.19 11.97 46.91
N SER A 1004 -26.72 10.96 47.62
CA SER A 1004 -26.03 9.70 47.97
C SER A 1004 -25.51 8.96 46.73
N ALA A 1005 -26.27 9.00 45.63
CA ALA A 1005 -25.84 8.44 44.35
C ALA A 1005 -24.66 9.21 43.74
N GLN A 1006 -24.65 10.54 43.87
CA GLN A 1006 -23.53 11.37 43.43
C GLN A 1006 -22.29 11.09 44.28
N LEU A 1007 -22.43 11.05 45.61
CA LEU A 1007 -21.32 10.71 46.52
C LEU A 1007 -20.77 9.31 46.25
N PHE A 1008 -21.63 8.33 45.93
CA PHE A 1008 -21.19 6.99 45.54
C PHE A 1008 -20.27 7.01 44.31
N GLN A 1009 -20.59 7.85 43.32
CA GLN A 1009 -19.76 8.03 42.13
C GLN A 1009 -18.50 8.85 42.42
N GLU A 1010 -18.63 10.00 43.11
CA GLU A 1010 -17.52 10.91 43.40
C GLU A 1010 -16.42 10.24 44.23
N LEU A 1011 -16.82 9.40 45.19
CA LEU A 1011 -15.91 8.67 46.07
C LEU A 1011 -15.37 7.37 45.45
N GLY A 1012 -15.80 6.98 44.24
CA GLY A 1012 -15.34 5.76 43.58
C GLY A 1012 -15.76 4.46 44.29
N LEU A 1013 -16.92 4.44 44.96
CA LEU A 1013 -17.36 3.27 45.72
C LEU A 1013 -17.87 2.12 44.84
N GLY A 1014 -18.17 2.38 43.57
CA GLY A 1014 -18.64 1.39 42.60
C GLY A 1014 -17.71 0.19 42.44
N ARG A 1015 -16.39 0.44 42.33
CA ARG A 1015 -15.39 -0.63 42.22
C ARG A 1015 -15.38 -1.52 43.46
N VAL A 1016 -15.41 -0.90 44.63
CA VAL A 1016 -15.42 -1.61 45.92
C VAL A 1016 -16.71 -2.43 46.08
N ALA A 1017 -17.84 -1.91 45.62
CA ALA A 1017 -19.11 -2.64 45.60
C ALA A 1017 -19.00 -3.90 44.71
N ALA A 1018 -18.51 -3.77 43.48
CA ALA A 1018 -18.29 -4.91 42.59
C ALA A 1018 -17.30 -5.94 43.20
N ASP A 1019 -16.19 -5.50 43.77
CA ASP A 1019 -15.24 -6.38 44.48
C ASP A 1019 -15.92 -7.10 45.67
N SER A 1020 -16.81 -6.41 46.37
CA SER A 1020 -17.55 -6.98 47.50
C SER A 1020 -18.56 -8.04 47.06
N PHE A 1021 -19.23 -7.87 45.90
CA PHE A 1021 -20.07 -8.92 45.30
C PHE A 1021 -19.27 -10.15 44.92
N ARG A 1022 -18.09 -9.98 44.29
CA ARG A 1022 -17.18 -11.09 43.98
C ARG A 1022 -16.75 -11.83 45.26
N PHE A 1023 -16.26 -11.09 46.25
CA PHE A 1023 -15.81 -11.65 47.51
C PHE A 1023 -16.92 -12.40 48.25
N ALA A 1024 -18.14 -11.84 48.29
CA ALA A 1024 -19.29 -12.50 48.91
C ALA A 1024 -19.64 -13.81 48.20
N ALA A 1025 -19.66 -13.81 46.86
CA ALA A 1025 -19.92 -15.00 46.04
C ALA A 1025 -18.86 -16.10 46.24
N GLU A 1026 -17.58 -15.73 46.35
CA GLU A 1026 -16.49 -16.67 46.67
C GLU A 1026 -16.65 -17.31 48.06
N LYS A 1027 -17.14 -16.54 49.05
CA LYS A 1027 -17.32 -17.03 50.42
C LYS A 1027 -18.56 -17.92 50.57
N ASN A 1028 -19.63 -17.61 49.87
CA ASN A 1028 -20.84 -18.40 49.87
C ASN A 1028 -21.56 -18.27 48.50
N PRO A 1029 -21.70 -19.37 47.73
CA PRO A 1029 -22.33 -19.36 46.42
C PRO A 1029 -23.76 -18.79 46.41
N LEU A 1030 -24.46 -18.75 47.55
CA LEU A 1030 -25.77 -18.10 47.66
C LEU A 1030 -25.71 -16.59 47.36
N PHE A 1031 -24.56 -15.93 47.50
CA PHE A 1031 -24.34 -14.53 47.13
C PHE A 1031 -23.95 -14.32 45.66
N THR A 1032 -23.90 -15.38 44.85
CA THR A 1032 -23.57 -15.26 43.43
C THR A 1032 -24.62 -14.42 42.71
N SER A 1033 -24.16 -13.38 42.03
CA SER A 1033 -25.01 -12.51 41.24
C SER A 1033 -25.53 -13.20 39.98
N PRO A 1034 -26.82 -13.04 39.65
CA PRO A 1034 -27.36 -13.45 38.36
C PRO A 1034 -26.94 -12.54 37.19
N TRP A 1035 -26.40 -11.35 37.48
CA TRP A 1035 -26.08 -10.33 36.47
C TRP A 1035 -24.59 -10.12 36.25
N GLY A 1036 -23.78 -10.40 37.27
CA GLY A 1036 -22.34 -10.07 37.32
C GLY A 1036 -22.07 -8.84 38.19
N ALA A 1037 -20.93 -8.85 38.89
CA ALA A 1037 -20.59 -7.89 39.93
C ALA A 1037 -20.54 -6.43 39.45
N GLU A 1038 -20.11 -6.20 38.21
CA GLU A 1038 -20.09 -4.87 37.58
C GLU A 1038 -21.50 -4.32 37.37
N PHE A 1039 -22.42 -5.16 36.87
CA PHE A 1039 -23.82 -4.78 36.70
C PHE A 1039 -24.53 -4.57 38.03
N ASP A 1040 -24.11 -5.29 39.08
CA ASP A 1040 -24.63 -5.08 40.44
C ASP A 1040 -24.21 -3.74 41.04
N ALA A 1041 -23.00 -3.26 40.74
CA ALA A 1041 -22.58 -1.92 41.13
C ALA A 1041 -23.40 -0.84 40.40
N CYS A 1042 -23.68 -1.02 39.10
CA CYS A 1042 -24.60 -0.15 38.34
C CYS A 1042 -26.04 -0.19 38.89
N LEU A 1043 -26.51 -1.38 39.26
CA LEU A 1043 -27.81 -1.58 39.89
C LEU A 1043 -27.88 -0.89 41.26
N LEU A 1044 -26.86 -1.04 42.09
CA LEU A 1044 -26.76 -0.38 43.40
C LEU A 1044 -26.78 1.14 43.26
N GLN A 1045 -26.03 1.69 42.30
CA GLN A 1045 -26.08 3.11 41.97
C GLN A 1045 -27.49 3.55 41.52
N THR A 1046 -28.12 2.75 40.66
CA THR A 1046 -29.50 3.00 40.18
C THR A 1046 -30.49 3.04 41.34
N LEU A 1047 -30.37 2.08 42.28
CA LEU A 1047 -31.22 2.04 43.48
C LEU A 1047 -31.00 3.27 44.37
N LEU A 1048 -29.77 3.77 44.48
CA LEU A 1048 -29.49 4.99 45.25
C LEU A 1048 -30.13 6.23 44.61
N GLU A 1049 -30.15 6.30 43.28
CA GLU A 1049 -30.59 7.49 42.52
C GLU A 1049 -32.09 7.52 42.28
N GLN A 1050 -32.73 6.38 42.04
CA GLN A 1050 -34.10 6.27 41.51
C GLN A 1050 -35.13 5.85 42.57
N GLN A 1051 -34.90 6.19 43.84
CA GLN A 1051 -35.75 5.74 44.96
C GLN A 1051 -37.20 6.26 44.87
N GLU A 1052 -37.45 7.36 44.15
CA GLU A 1052 -38.78 7.96 43.97
C GLU A 1052 -39.52 7.43 42.72
N PHE A 1053 -38.93 6.48 41.98
CA PHE A 1053 -39.54 5.94 40.76
C PHE A 1053 -40.93 5.33 41.00
N LEU A 1054 -41.16 4.77 42.19
CA LEU A 1054 -42.44 4.18 42.60
C LEU A 1054 -43.30 5.09 43.47
N ALA A 1055 -42.90 6.35 43.70
CA ALA A 1055 -43.71 7.28 44.45
C ALA A 1055 -44.95 7.72 43.65
N GLU A 1056 -46.05 7.97 44.34
CA GLU A 1056 -47.26 8.52 43.74
C GLU A 1056 -47.00 9.93 43.15
N GLY A 1057 -47.78 10.31 42.15
CA GLY A 1057 -47.64 11.59 41.44
C GLY A 1057 -48.64 11.71 40.30
N GLU A 1058 -48.78 12.92 39.75
CA GLU A 1058 -49.60 13.21 38.57
C GLU A 1058 -48.96 12.63 37.29
N PRO A 1059 -49.72 12.39 36.19
CA PRO A 1059 -49.18 11.82 34.95
C PRO A 1059 -47.91 12.51 34.40
N PRO A 1060 -47.77 13.85 34.42
CA PRO A 1060 -46.55 14.53 33.96
C PRO A 1060 -45.32 14.23 34.83
N GLU A 1061 -45.51 14.04 36.14
CA GLU A 1061 -44.43 13.72 37.07
C GLU A 1061 -43.96 12.27 36.89
N ARG A 1062 -44.90 11.35 36.64
CA ARG A 1062 -44.61 9.94 36.32
C ARG A 1062 -43.81 9.84 35.02
N GLU A 1063 -44.23 10.57 33.98
CA GLU A 1063 -43.53 10.60 32.71
C GLU A 1063 -42.11 11.18 32.87
N ALA A 1064 -41.95 12.26 33.63
CA ALA A 1064 -40.65 12.88 33.90
C ALA A 1064 -39.70 11.90 34.61
N ARG A 1065 -40.18 11.14 35.61
CA ARG A 1065 -39.38 10.12 36.31
C ARG A 1065 -39.02 8.95 35.41
N THR A 1066 -39.94 8.46 34.57
CA THR A 1066 -39.65 7.43 33.56
C THR A 1066 -38.63 7.93 32.55
N ARG A 1067 -38.74 9.18 32.10
CA ARG A 1067 -37.76 9.78 31.19
C ARG A 1067 -36.39 9.86 31.85
N ALA A 1068 -36.30 10.34 33.08
CA ALA A 1068 -35.06 10.42 33.85
C ALA A 1068 -34.40 9.04 34.03
N LEU A 1069 -35.19 8.02 34.34
CA LEU A 1069 -34.72 6.63 34.48
C LEU A 1069 -33.99 6.15 33.21
N PHE A 1070 -34.61 6.32 32.03
CA PHE A 1070 -34.03 5.85 30.76
C PHE A 1070 -32.93 6.75 30.16
N HIS A 1071 -32.76 7.97 30.69
CA HIS A 1071 -31.61 8.84 30.35
C HIS A 1071 -30.41 8.57 31.26
N ASN A 1072 -30.60 7.90 32.39
CA ASN A 1072 -29.53 7.57 33.30
C ASN A 1072 -28.62 6.48 32.71
N ARG A 1073 -27.31 6.74 32.69
CA ARG A 1073 -26.32 5.83 32.11
C ARG A 1073 -26.25 4.48 32.84
N ALA A 1074 -26.22 4.47 34.17
CA ALA A 1074 -26.14 3.22 34.94
C ALA A 1074 -27.38 2.34 34.74
N VAL A 1075 -28.55 2.97 34.57
CA VAL A 1075 -29.79 2.26 34.21
C VAL A 1075 -29.69 1.69 32.81
N ARG A 1076 -29.21 2.46 31.83
CA ARG A 1076 -29.07 1.99 30.44
C ARG A 1076 -28.13 0.79 30.35
N ASP A 1077 -26.99 0.87 31.05
CA ASP A 1077 -25.99 -0.19 31.11
C ASP A 1077 -26.55 -1.44 31.83
N PHE A 1078 -27.27 -1.26 32.94
CA PHE A 1078 -27.93 -2.37 33.63
C PHE A 1078 -29.02 -3.00 32.76
N LEU A 1079 -29.93 -2.23 32.17
CA LEU A 1079 -31.04 -2.74 31.36
C LEU A 1079 -30.63 -3.27 29.98
N LEU A 1080 -29.34 -3.18 29.60
CA LEU A 1080 -28.82 -3.58 28.29
C LEU A 1080 -29.62 -2.93 27.15
N ILE A 1081 -29.80 -1.61 27.26
CA ILE A 1081 -30.53 -0.86 26.23
C ILE A 1081 -29.72 -0.90 24.93
N HIS A 1082 -30.35 -1.36 23.87
CA HIS A 1082 -29.74 -1.51 22.57
C HIS A 1082 -30.68 -1.00 21.47
N GLU A 1083 -30.09 -0.57 20.36
CA GLU A 1083 -30.82 -0.12 19.19
C GLU A 1083 -30.85 -1.23 18.15
N SER A 1084 -32.04 -1.51 17.61
CA SER A 1084 -32.25 -2.44 16.51
C SER A 1084 -33.28 -1.83 15.56
N GLU A 1085 -32.93 -1.74 14.27
CA GLU A 1085 -33.78 -1.16 13.22
C GLU A 1085 -34.29 0.26 13.54
N GLY A 1086 -33.45 1.10 14.17
CA GLY A 1086 -33.82 2.47 14.56
C GLY A 1086 -34.78 2.57 15.75
N THR A 1087 -34.98 1.47 16.50
CA THR A 1087 -35.82 1.43 17.72
C THR A 1087 -34.99 1.01 18.93
N GLU A 1088 -35.13 1.71 20.05
CA GLU A 1088 -34.46 1.40 21.32
C GLU A 1088 -35.27 0.38 22.17
N TRP A 1089 -34.64 -0.74 22.51
CA TRP A 1089 -35.20 -1.84 23.31
C TRP A 1089 -34.49 -1.98 24.66
N PHE A 1090 -35.17 -2.48 25.68
CA PHE A 1090 -34.58 -2.80 26.99
C PHE A 1090 -34.86 -4.25 27.43
N ASN A 1091 -33.96 -4.83 28.23
CA ASN A 1091 -34.08 -6.23 28.64
C ASN A 1091 -35.22 -6.42 29.67
N ARG A 1092 -36.09 -7.39 29.41
CA ARG A 1092 -37.25 -7.74 30.23
C ARG A 1092 -36.87 -8.14 31.65
N GLU A 1093 -36.02 -9.17 31.79
CA GLU A 1093 -35.72 -9.78 33.08
C GLU A 1093 -35.05 -8.79 34.04
N ARG A 1094 -34.15 -7.97 33.50
CA ARG A 1094 -33.47 -6.92 34.25
C ARG A 1094 -34.40 -5.77 34.63
N PHE A 1095 -35.34 -5.39 33.76
CA PHE A 1095 -36.33 -4.37 34.10
C PHE A 1095 -37.29 -4.82 35.22
N GLU A 1096 -37.83 -6.03 35.11
CA GLU A 1096 -38.68 -6.60 36.17
C GLU A 1096 -37.91 -6.67 37.50
N ALA A 1097 -36.66 -7.14 37.48
CA ALA A 1097 -35.81 -7.18 38.67
C ALA A 1097 -35.57 -5.79 39.27
N LEU A 1098 -35.27 -4.78 38.44
CA LEU A 1098 -35.08 -3.39 38.88
C LEU A 1098 -36.33 -2.85 39.58
N VAL A 1099 -37.52 -3.04 38.98
CA VAL A 1099 -38.78 -2.57 39.57
C VAL A 1099 -39.05 -3.23 40.92
N TRP A 1100 -38.80 -4.54 41.04
CA TRP A 1100 -38.97 -5.25 42.31
C TRP A 1100 -37.97 -4.81 43.39
N LEU A 1101 -36.73 -4.50 43.02
CA LEU A 1101 -35.73 -3.98 43.95
C LEU A 1101 -36.03 -2.53 44.37
N LEU A 1102 -36.52 -1.70 43.45
CA LEU A 1102 -37.02 -0.37 43.78
C LEU A 1102 -38.24 -0.44 44.72
N PHE A 1103 -39.10 -1.45 44.55
CA PHE A 1103 -40.19 -1.72 45.48
C PHE A 1103 -39.67 -2.06 46.88
N GLN A 1104 -38.64 -2.91 46.97
CA GLN A 1104 -38.00 -3.22 48.26
C GLN A 1104 -37.36 -1.98 48.87
N ALA A 1105 -36.61 -1.19 48.09
CA ALA A 1105 -35.97 0.04 48.54
C ALA A 1105 -36.99 1.07 49.07
N ALA A 1106 -38.09 1.28 48.34
CA ALA A 1106 -39.18 2.18 48.74
C ALA A 1106 -39.95 1.64 49.96
N ALA A 1107 -40.12 0.32 50.08
CA ALA A 1107 -40.74 -0.28 51.25
C ALA A 1107 -39.93 -0.01 52.53
N VAL A 1108 -38.59 0.04 52.45
CA VAL A 1108 -37.73 0.42 53.59
C VAL A 1108 -38.02 1.83 54.08
N ASP A 1109 -38.53 2.75 53.26
CA ASP A 1109 -38.89 4.11 53.71
C ASP A 1109 -40.17 4.19 54.52
N ILE A 1110 -41.08 3.25 54.29
CA ILE A 1110 -42.38 3.20 54.98
C ILE A 1110 -42.21 2.57 56.36
N LEU A 1111 -41.27 1.62 56.51
CA LEU A 1111 -41.10 0.83 57.75
C LEU A 1111 -40.70 1.64 59.01
N PRO A 1112 -39.90 2.71 58.95
CA PRO A 1112 -39.53 3.53 60.12
C PRO A 1112 -40.67 4.38 60.71
N ARG A 1113 -41.80 4.58 60.01
CA ARG A 1113 -42.82 5.59 60.38
C ARG A 1113 -44.03 4.98 61.12
N MET A 1114 -43.88 4.65 62.40
CA MET A 1114 -44.95 4.29 63.36
C MET A 1114 -45.73 2.99 63.11
N VAL A 1115 -45.43 1.93 63.87
CA VAL A 1115 -46.09 0.59 63.85
C VAL A 1115 -47.64 0.66 63.99
N SER A 1116 -48.36 0.81 62.87
CA SER A 1116 -49.84 0.80 62.80
C SER A 1116 -50.37 0.10 61.53
N GLY A 1117 -51.68 -0.14 61.43
CA GLY A 1117 -52.34 -0.79 60.28
C GLY A 1117 -52.23 -0.03 58.95
N GLU A 1118 -51.85 1.25 58.98
CA GLU A 1118 -51.63 2.10 57.79
C GLU A 1118 -50.42 1.65 56.94
N HIS A 1119 -49.41 1.01 57.55
CA HIS A 1119 -48.23 0.50 56.84
C HIS A 1119 -48.52 -0.58 55.80
N ILE A 1120 -49.46 -1.48 56.13
CA ILE A 1120 -49.84 -2.56 55.24
C ILE A 1120 -50.51 -1.95 53.99
N ALA A 1121 -51.28 -0.86 54.15
CA ALA A 1121 -51.89 -0.14 53.04
C ALA A 1121 -50.82 0.54 52.15
N GLY A 1122 -49.81 1.19 52.72
CA GLY A 1122 -48.71 1.81 51.96
C GLY A 1122 -47.87 0.79 51.17
N ILE A 1123 -47.53 -0.36 51.76
CA ILE A 1123 -46.81 -1.44 51.05
C ILE A 1123 -47.67 -2.04 49.92
N ILE A 1124 -48.99 -2.16 50.12
CA ILE A 1124 -49.91 -2.59 49.07
C ILE A 1124 -49.97 -1.57 47.93
N GLY A 1125 -50.00 -0.28 48.24
CA GLY A 1125 -49.97 0.81 47.25
C GLY A 1125 -48.71 0.74 46.38
N LEU A 1126 -47.53 0.69 47.00
CA LEU A 1126 -46.26 0.55 46.28
C LEU A 1126 -46.20 -0.72 45.41
N HIS A 1127 -46.71 -1.84 45.92
CA HIS A 1127 -46.76 -3.09 45.16
C HIS A 1127 -47.70 -2.98 43.95
N GLY A 1128 -48.83 -2.27 44.09
CA GLY A 1128 -49.74 -1.96 42.99
C GLY A 1128 -49.06 -1.13 41.89
N ILE A 1129 -48.31 -0.09 42.28
CA ILE A 1129 -47.57 0.77 41.35
C ILE A 1129 -46.46 -0.03 40.64
N ALA A 1130 -45.73 -0.90 41.36
CA ALA A 1130 -44.71 -1.77 40.78
C ALA A 1130 -45.30 -2.71 39.70
N LEU A 1131 -46.44 -3.36 40.01
CA LEU A 1131 -47.15 -4.20 39.05
C LEU A 1131 -47.62 -3.41 37.83
N GLU A 1132 -48.19 -2.22 38.04
CA GLU A 1132 -48.62 -1.34 36.96
C GLU A 1132 -47.45 -1.03 35.99
N ARG A 1133 -46.27 -0.72 36.52
CA ARG A 1133 -45.07 -0.44 35.71
C ARG A 1133 -44.62 -1.66 34.90
N ILE A 1134 -44.64 -2.86 35.48
CA ILE A 1134 -44.32 -4.10 34.78
C ILE A 1134 -45.34 -4.37 33.67
N THR A 1135 -46.64 -4.24 33.96
CA THR A 1135 -47.70 -4.43 32.95
C THR A 1135 -47.60 -3.42 31.81
N ARG A 1136 -47.27 -2.15 32.08
CA ARG A 1136 -47.03 -1.14 31.03
C ARG A 1136 -45.79 -1.47 30.19
N ALA A 1137 -44.74 -2.06 30.79
CA ALA A 1137 -43.55 -2.51 30.05
C ALA A 1137 -43.88 -3.69 29.12
N GLU A 1138 -44.67 -4.65 29.57
CA GLU A 1138 -45.20 -5.74 28.74
C GLU A 1138 -46.03 -5.20 27.56
N GLN A 1139 -46.94 -4.26 27.82
CA GLN A 1139 -47.77 -3.62 26.78
C GLN A 1139 -46.94 -2.83 25.76
N SER A 1140 -45.80 -2.28 26.18
CA SER A 1140 -44.87 -1.57 25.28
C SER A 1140 -44.06 -2.50 24.37
N GLY A 1141 -44.10 -3.81 24.62
CA GLY A 1141 -43.18 -4.76 24.01
C GLY A 1141 -41.73 -4.50 24.37
N TYR A 1142 -41.45 -3.87 25.51
CA TYR A 1142 -40.11 -3.47 25.97
C TYR A 1142 -39.39 -2.47 25.06
N ARG A 1143 -40.16 -1.65 24.33
CA ARG A 1143 -39.64 -0.50 23.55
C ARG A 1143 -39.65 0.74 24.43
N THR A 1144 -38.51 1.41 24.51
CA THR A 1144 -38.33 2.57 25.41
C THR A 1144 -39.30 3.71 25.10
N ASP A 1145 -39.49 4.08 23.83
CA ASP A 1145 -40.39 5.17 23.44
C ASP A 1145 -41.85 4.84 23.71
N THR A 1146 -42.29 3.63 23.36
CA THR A 1146 -43.66 3.18 23.65
C THR A 1146 -43.92 3.10 25.16
N PHE A 1147 -42.94 2.64 25.94
CA PHE A 1147 -43.06 2.57 27.40
C PHE A 1147 -43.17 3.96 28.03
N ARG A 1148 -42.39 4.94 27.55
CA ARG A 1148 -42.48 6.35 27.98
C ARG A 1148 -43.87 6.91 27.72
N HIS A 1149 -44.43 6.68 26.53
CA HIS A 1149 -45.79 7.12 26.20
C HIS A 1149 -46.86 6.43 27.05
N LEU A 1150 -46.79 5.11 27.20
CA LEU A 1150 -47.73 4.35 28.03
C LEU A 1150 -47.63 4.73 29.51
N SER A 1151 -46.47 5.19 29.99
CA SER A 1151 -46.30 5.68 31.37
C SER A 1151 -46.91 7.05 31.61
N ALA A 1152 -47.28 7.79 30.54
CA ALA A 1152 -47.87 9.13 30.59
C ALA A 1152 -49.40 9.14 30.45
N SER A 1153 -50.00 8.10 29.85
CA SER A 1153 -51.46 7.97 29.70
C SER A 1153 -52.13 7.39 30.96
N GLU A 1154 -53.30 7.91 31.33
CA GLU A 1154 -54.09 7.55 32.53
C GLU A 1154 -54.19 6.03 32.77
#